data_AF-A0A916YI95-F1
#
_entry.id   AF-A0A916YI95-F1
#
_cell.length_a   1.000
_cell.length_b   1.000
_cell.length_c   1.000
_cell.angle_alpha   90.00
_cell.angle_beta   90.00
_cell.angle_gamma   90.00
#
_symmetry.space_group_name_H-M   'P 1'
#
loop_
_entity.id
_entity.type
_entity.pdbx_description
1 polymer ?
#
loop_
_entity_poly.entity_id
_entity_poly.type
_entity_poly.pdbx_seq_one_letter_code
_entity_poly.pdbx_strand_id
1 'polypeptide(L)'
;MKKIFLLSFNFLLLNFCFGQKLAVPYYSASQIKVYDLATNPATLLTTFNVVGPSNISYKPNCVAFYNNEMFVGYDEPTSDGFLHYKGVLISGGTLTYTSVTKVATSRVTTEIVVNQTNGTLYVACGFGETKRRVVKIQRDGSGNYSGGGIFQNMPTLKNNQSYTGIGGITRNAAGDVYVTDLSDNRILKWATDNTLASPTQFLCSTAVNSVACTDAFLNTDNQSAKLFSLPEGLVFDANGNLWYANNNDSYSPTPDSAGGSLVRLTSALINQNSPRGQVTITSANATIYSKTSAKFGGLARIGNFIYANDQGNGKVWKFNPSDGSFTDIGISATYPGNGQCAEVSASIFPAFTITQCAYPNFGGTIVRLGNQTSISIRVTLDIATAGSITLNASGTNFSGTATQNFANTGVQNMFMNVDYNGQGVAGTRTITVSSPSLGAGTCSFTVPVYDGFFTFGDCENSTLSGTFTQGVAATQSITIPITVTKVGTTTINLISSEFSGSLTATLALNQTSVTIPITYTPNNPNSTGETLTFASNEAIGAYPTLPAFCYKSITLNPAPSNCPELLTLPQDDPTSATINNGSRTFKAKGILATNAITNAGTNVVYTAEKNILLSTGFKADAGTVFSAKIENCPQSQAATMYMQGKDLYDANRQKFIIRGVNYPVMDDWGFPANDLITEIEKSGANAVRLQWYKTYGNPTRPAVSNTDLDNLLTKCKTNQMIPVLELHDLTCAEDANLINTQLISWWTDPAIVTILNKHKKYLIINLANEVGRYRWAGYSIASLNNWKNAYKAAITSIRNANLKMPIMIDSPDCGTDLKAVVDAGQEIIDHDPEHNILFSVHAYWAGYNANTDLTNAINANLPFIVGEVANKQDESVNGATSYCHYNIDGTNDAPNNPTNGFQYQNLLTTLKTNNIGWLAWAWVRDGCSARNMTNNNQVAPYGGYNTLTTFGQNIVNNATYGIKNTAIRSTGF
;
A
#
# COMPACT_ATOMS: atom_id res chain seq x y z
N MET A 1 9.09 16.65 37.15
CA MET A 1 7.74 17.24 37.28
C MET A 1 7.23 18.02 36.05
N LYS A 2 8.06 18.57 35.15
CA LYS A 2 7.56 19.26 33.92
C LYS A 2 7.19 18.38 32.72
N LYS A 3 7.50 17.07 32.72
CA LYS A 3 7.14 16.14 31.62
C LYS A 3 5.77 15.46 31.78
N ILE A 4 5.14 15.55 32.96
CA ILE A 4 3.82 14.93 33.22
C ILE A 4 2.66 15.88 32.87
N PHE A 5 2.91 17.19 32.83
CA PHE A 5 1.90 18.20 32.48
C PHE A 5 1.63 18.34 30.97
N LEU A 6 2.55 17.90 30.09
CA LEU A 6 2.34 17.98 28.63
C LEU A 6 1.53 16.82 28.04
N LEU A 7 1.46 15.66 28.72
CA LEU A 7 0.64 14.54 28.26
C LEU A 7 -0.85 14.71 28.59
N SER A 8 -1.18 15.44 29.66
CA SER A 8 -2.57 15.67 30.09
C SER A 8 -3.26 16.80 29.29
N PHE A 9 -2.50 17.72 28.71
CA PHE A 9 -3.06 18.83 27.91
C PHE A 9 -3.43 18.42 26.48
N ASN A 10 -2.70 17.48 25.88
CA ASN A 10 -3.04 16.95 24.54
C ASN A 10 -4.26 16.01 24.55
N PHE A 11 -4.56 15.34 25.65
CA PHE A 11 -5.78 14.51 25.73
C PHE A 11 -7.08 15.35 25.83
N LEU A 12 -6.99 16.61 26.26
CA LEU A 12 -8.18 17.45 26.47
C LEU A 12 -8.54 18.32 25.25
N LEU A 13 -7.58 18.60 24.37
CA LEU A 13 -7.77 19.46 23.18
C LEU A 13 -8.20 18.71 21.92
N LEU A 14 -8.10 17.37 21.87
CA LEU A 14 -8.59 16.61 20.72
C LEU A 14 -10.13 16.60 20.58
N ASN A 15 -10.90 16.80 21.65
CA ASN A 15 -12.37 16.63 21.60
C ASN A 15 -13.18 17.75 20.91
N PHE A 16 -12.54 18.78 20.36
CA PHE A 16 -13.27 19.96 19.88
C PHE A 16 -13.55 20.05 18.36
N CYS A 17 -13.27 19.01 17.57
CA CYS A 17 -13.64 19.03 16.14
C CYS A 17 -14.00 17.66 15.52
N PHE A 18 -14.52 16.72 16.31
CA PHE A 18 -14.95 15.42 15.79
C PHE A 18 -16.43 15.42 15.38
N GLY A 19 -16.75 14.87 14.20
CA GLY A 19 -18.12 14.80 13.70
C GLY A 19 -19.01 13.99 14.64
N GLN A 20 -19.93 14.67 15.33
CA GLN A 20 -20.87 14.09 16.28
C GLN A 20 -21.87 13.17 15.56
N LYS A 21 -22.15 11.99 16.12
CA LYS A 21 -23.00 10.96 15.49
C LYS A 21 -24.19 10.64 16.38
N LEU A 22 -25.37 10.53 15.78
CA LEU A 22 -26.64 10.28 16.47
C LEU A 22 -27.28 8.98 15.98
N ALA A 23 -27.57 8.06 16.88
CA ALA A 23 -28.42 6.90 16.61
C ALA A 23 -29.87 7.21 16.99
N VAL A 24 -30.79 6.98 16.06
CA VAL A 24 -32.21 7.26 16.21
C VAL A 24 -33.00 5.97 16.00
N PRO A 25 -33.87 5.58 16.95
CA PRO A 25 -34.82 4.48 16.75
C PRO A 25 -35.92 4.85 15.75
N TYR A 26 -36.27 3.90 14.91
CA TYR A 26 -37.36 3.94 13.93
C TYR A 26 -38.31 2.79 14.28
N TYR A 27 -39.19 3.03 15.25
CA TYR A 27 -40.08 2.02 15.83
C TYR A 27 -40.88 1.29 14.74
N SER A 28 -41.57 2.04 13.87
CA SER A 28 -42.46 1.48 12.85
C SER A 28 -41.73 0.59 11.83
N ALA A 29 -40.45 0.87 11.60
CA ALA A 29 -39.63 0.15 10.62
C ALA A 29 -38.77 -0.96 11.26
N SER A 30 -38.83 -1.16 12.57
CA SER A 30 -37.93 -2.08 13.30
C SER A 30 -36.44 -1.78 13.05
N GLN A 31 -36.07 -0.50 13.04
CA GLN A 31 -34.74 -0.04 12.63
C GLN A 31 -34.07 0.89 13.64
N ILE A 32 -32.74 0.84 13.74
CA ILE A 32 -31.93 1.96 14.25
C ILE A 32 -31.23 2.59 13.05
N LYS A 33 -31.28 3.91 12.93
CA LYS A 33 -30.53 4.65 11.92
C LYS A 33 -29.48 5.54 12.56
N VAL A 34 -28.28 5.54 12.00
CA VAL A 34 -27.16 6.33 12.50
C VAL A 34 -26.89 7.47 11.53
N TYR A 35 -26.78 8.69 12.06
CA TYR A 35 -26.60 9.92 11.29
C TYR A 35 -25.30 10.62 11.67
N ASP A 36 -24.68 11.26 10.68
CA ASP A 36 -23.63 12.25 10.85
C ASP A 36 -24.25 13.64 10.99
N LEU A 37 -23.90 14.33 12.08
CA LEU A 37 -24.42 15.66 12.43
C LEU A 37 -23.53 16.81 11.91
N ALA A 38 -22.48 16.50 11.14
CA ALA A 38 -21.59 17.50 10.55
C ALA A 38 -22.29 18.40 9.50
N THR A 39 -23.39 17.93 8.91
CA THR A 39 -24.17 18.60 7.88
C THR A 39 -25.57 18.94 8.39
N ASN A 40 -26.20 19.95 7.78
CA ASN A 40 -27.62 20.26 7.97
C ASN A 40 -28.28 20.37 6.58
N PRO A 41 -29.12 19.40 6.17
CA PRO A 41 -29.64 18.27 6.95
C PRO A 41 -28.57 17.21 7.30
N ALA A 42 -28.79 16.49 8.38
CA ALA A 42 -27.90 15.42 8.86
C ALA A 42 -27.83 14.28 7.84
N THR A 43 -26.63 13.72 7.64
CA THR A 43 -26.38 12.69 6.64
C THR A 43 -26.58 11.29 7.23
N LEU A 44 -27.40 10.45 6.61
CA LEU A 44 -27.57 9.04 7.03
C LEU A 44 -26.28 8.26 6.76
N LEU A 45 -25.74 7.60 7.78
CA LEU A 45 -24.56 6.74 7.67
C LEU A 45 -24.92 5.27 7.47
N THR A 46 -25.88 4.76 8.25
CA THR A 46 -26.30 3.37 8.13
C THR A 46 -27.71 3.17 8.68
N THR A 47 -28.38 2.15 8.16
CA THR A 47 -29.65 1.63 8.68
C THR A 47 -29.42 0.21 9.16
N PHE A 48 -29.78 -0.04 10.42
CA PHE A 48 -29.67 -1.33 11.07
C PHE A 48 -31.06 -1.88 11.35
N ASN A 49 -31.37 -3.06 10.82
CA ASN A 49 -32.61 -3.77 11.16
C ASN A 49 -32.42 -4.45 12.53
N VAL A 50 -33.30 -4.15 13.48
CA VAL A 50 -33.19 -4.62 14.86
C VAL A 50 -33.67 -6.07 14.93
N VAL A 51 -32.72 -6.99 14.80
CA VAL A 51 -32.95 -8.44 14.89
C VAL A 51 -32.29 -9.02 16.13
N GLY A 52 -33.04 -9.81 16.89
CA GLY A 52 -32.54 -10.50 18.08
C GLY A 52 -32.06 -11.93 17.78
N PRO A 53 -31.82 -12.75 18.82
CA PRO A 53 -31.56 -14.18 18.66
C PRO A 53 -32.63 -14.85 17.81
N SER A 54 -32.24 -15.81 16.96
CA SER A 54 -33.13 -16.51 16.03
C SER A 54 -33.75 -15.62 14.92
N ASN A 55 -33.12 -14.49 14.58
CA ASN A 55 -33.53 -13.58 13.50
C ASN A 55 -34.93 -12.98 13.64
N ILE A 56 -35.44 -12.88 14.87
CA ILE A 56 -36.73 -12.25 15.17
C ILE A 56 -36.56 -10.72 15.06
N SER A 57 -37.47 -10.04 14.37
CA SER A 57 -37.51 -8.57 14.26
C SER A 57 -38.13 -7.93 15.50
N TYR A 58 -37.50 -6.89 16.03
CA TYR A 58 -37.95 -6.16 17.22
C TYR A 58 -38.21 -4.70 16.90
N LYS A 59 -39.26 -4.10 17.50
CA LYS A 59 -39.54 -2.67 17.34
C LYS A 59 -38.78 -1.87 18.39
N PRO A 60 -37.76 -1.09 18.02
CA PRO A 60 -36.88 -0.43 18.97
C PRO A 60 -37.57 0.78 19.59
N ASN A 61 -37.44 0.89 20.91
CA ASN A 61 -37.95 1.99 21.71
C ASN A 61 -36.82 2.96 22.11
N CYS A 62 -35.64 2.43 22.45
CA CYS A 62 -34.45 3.22 22.78
C CYS A 62 -33.17 2.54 22.29
N VAL A 63 -32.09 3.32 22.22
CA VAL A 63 -30.74 2.81 21.93
C VAL A 63 -29.71 3.41 22.91
N ALA A 64 -28.68 2.66 23.27
CA ALA A 64 -27.55 3.12 24.08
C ALA A 64 -26.25 2.42 23.66
N PHE A 65 -25.08 3.00 24.00
CA PHE A 65 -23.78 2.45 23.63
C PHE A 65 -22.79 2.40 24.79
N TYR A 66 -21.91 1.41 24.73
CA TYR A 66 -20.73 1.26 25.60
C TYR A 66 -19.59 0.62 24.83
N ASN A 67 -18.48 1.34 24.59
CA ASN A 67 -17.37 0.83 23.76
C ASN A 67 -17.89 0.28 22.42
N ASN A 68 -17.61 -0.99 22.10
CA ASN A 68 -18.11 -1.67 20.90
C ASN A 68 -19.39 -2.48 21.14
N GLU A 69 -20.23 -2.07 22.11
CA GLU A 69 -21.49 -2.69 22.45
C GLU A 69 -22.65 -1.72 22.21
N MET A 70 -23.79 -2.26 21.75
CA MET A 70 -25.03 -1.51 21.54
C MET A 70 -26.18 -2.20 22.28
N PHE A 71 -26.98 -1.41 22.98
CA PHE A 71 -28.15 -1.87 23.72
C PHE A 71 -29.40 -1.28 23.08
N VAL A 72 -30.39 -2.12 22.78
CA VAL A 72 -31.64 -1.69 22.12
C VAL A 72 -32.84 -2.18 22.93
N GLY A 73 -33.51 -1.26 23.61
CA GLY A 73 -34.80 -1.55 24.25
C GLY A 73 -35.90 -1.68 23.19
N TYR A 74 -36.88 -2.53 23.43
CA TYR A 74 -37.95 -2.83 22.46
C TYR A 74 -39.31 -3.06 23.13
N ASP A 75 -40.38 -2.95 22.32
CA ASP A 75 -41.76 -3.17 22.76
C ASP A 75 -42.35 -4.48 22.22
N GLU A 76 -42.04 -4.82 20.96
CA GLU A 76 -42.54 -5.97 20.20
C GLU A 76 -41.38 -6.86 19.71
N PRO A 77 -41.59 -8.18 19.52
CA PRO A 77 -42.86 -8.92 19.62
C PRO A 77 -43.22 -9.33 21.05
N THR A 78 -42.33 -9.10 22.02
CA THR A 78 -42.58 -9.32 23.44
C THR A 78 -42.14 -8.10 24.22
N SER A 79 -42.88 -7.73 25.25
CA SER A 79 -42.55 -6.59 26.12
C SER A 79 -41.66 -7.04 27.29
N ASP A 80 -40.44 -7.48 26.99
CA ASP A 80 -39.57 -8.15 27.96
C ASP A 80 -38.08 -7.91 27.66
N GLY A 81 -37.54 -6.77 28.08
CA GLY A 81 -36.10 -6.54 28.07
C GLY A 81 -35.56 -5.67 26.95
N PHE A 82 -34.28 -5.91 26.64
CA PHE A 82 -33.52 -5.24 25.59
C PHE A 82 -32.57 -6.23 24.92
N LEU A 83 -32.13 -5.89 23.71
CA LEU A 83 -31.11 -6.63 22.97
C LEU A 83 -29.74 -6.05 23.29
N HIS A 84 -28.77 -6.94 23.53
CA HIS A 84 -27.36 -6.60 23.73
C HIS A 84 -26.55 -7.13 22.55
N TYR A 85 -26.06 -6.22 21.72
CA TYR A 85 -25.17 -6.50 20.60
C TYR A 85 -23.72 -6.27 21.02
N LYS A 86 -22.85 -7.25 20.75
CA LYS A 86 -21.40 -7.19 21.01
C LYS A 86 -20.62 -7.08 19.71
N GLY A 87 -19.42 -6.49 19.81
CA GLY A 87 -18.52 -6.36 18.65
C GLY A 87 -19.13 -5.53 17.52
N VAL A 88 -19.91 -4.51 17.89
CA VAL A 88 -20.59 -3.63 16.96
C VAL A 88 -19.56 -2.81 16.19
N LEU A 89 -19.68 -2.80 14.86
CA LEU A 89 -18.82 -2.04 13.97
C LEU A 89 -19.65 -1.41 12.84
N ILE A 90 -19.44 -0.13 12.57
CA ILE A 90 -19.98 0.57 11.40
C ILE A 90 -18.85 0.78 10.41
N SER A 91 -18.98 0.18 9.22
CA SER A 91 -18.06 0.36 8.11
C SER A 91 -18.79 0.18 6.78
N GLY A 92 -18.42 0.94 5.74
CA GLY A 92 -19.04 0.81 4.41
C GLY A 92 -20.54 1.06 4.40
N GLY A 93 -21.03 1.95 5.28
CA GLY A 93 -22.45 2.20 5.47
C GLY A 93 -23.23 1.02 6.08
N THR A 94 -22.55 0.00 6.59
CA THR A 94 -23.15 -1.20 7.19
C THR A 94 -22.77 -1.30 8.66
N LEU A 95 -23.76 -1.62 9.51
CA LEU A 95 -23.54 -1.99 10.91
C LEU A 95 -23.48 -3.51 11.04
N THR A 96 -22.37 -4.04 11.54
CA THR A 96 -22.16 -5.46 11.85
C THR A 96 -21.99 -5.66 13.35
N TYR A 97 -22.17 -6.90 13.82
CA TYR A 97 -21.97 -7.31 15.22
C TYR A 97 -21.52 -8.77 15.28
N THR A 98 -20.83 -9.17 16.35
CA THR A 98 -20.33 -10.54 16.54
C THR A 98 -21.31 -11.44 17.27
N SER A 99 -22.11 -10.90 18.17
CA SER A 99 -23.20 -11.64 18.82
C SER A 99 -24.31 -10.73 19.29
N VAL A 100 -25.50 -11.30 19.44
CA VAL A 100 -26.67 -10.65 20.03
C VAL A 100 -27.27 -11.56 21.09
N THR A 101 -27.60 -10.99 22.25
CA THR A 101 -28.32 -11.70 23.32
C THR A 101 -29.52 -10.88 23.78
N LYS A 102 -30.56 -11.56 24.26
CA LYS A 102 -31.72 -10.93 24.88
C LYS A 102 -31.49 -10.87 26.40
N VAL A 103 -31.61 -9.68 26.99
CA VAL A 103 -31.51 -9.48 28.44
C VAL A 103 -32.91 -9.18 28.97
N ALA A 104 -33.48 -10.13 29.70
CA ALA A 104 -34.85 -10.04 30.20
C ALA A 104 -34.95 -9.03 31.35
N THR A 105 -35.90 -8.10 31.25
CA THR A 105 -36.32 -7.21 32.35
C THR A 105 -37.77 -7.45 32.74
N SER A 106 -38.43 -8.49 32.19
CA SER A 106 -39.86 -8.85 32.32
C SER A 106 -40.86 -7.73 32.00
N ARG A 107 -40.39 -6.65 31.38
CA ARG A 107 -41.14 -5.41 31.07
C ARG A 107 -40.58 -4.77 29.80
N VAL A 108 -41.34 -3.84 29.22
CA VAL A 108 -40.85 -2.93 28.17
C VAL A 108 -39.67 -2.13 28.70
N THR A 109 -38.61 -2.00 27.91
CA THR A 109 -37.47 -1.12 28.23
C THR A 109 -37.63 0.20 27.50
N THR A 110 -37.91 1.27 28.25
CA THR A 110 -38.17 2.60 27.67
C THR A 110 -36.88 3.38 27.46
N GLU A 111 -35.92 3.29 28.38
CA GLU A 111 -34.64 4.00 28.29
C GLU A 111 -33.51 3.29 29.05
N ILE A 112 -32.28 3.42 28.58
CA ILE A 112 -31.09 2.76 29.15
C ILE A 112 -29.97 3.78 29.28
N VAL A 113 -29.49 4.04 30.49
CA VAL A 113 -28.27 4.82 30.70
C VAL A 113 -27.12 3.92 31.12
N VAL A 114 -25.97 4.09 30.48
CA VAL A 114 -24.74 3.33 30.76
C VAL A 114 -23.81 4.16 31.62
N ASN A 115 -23.28 3.56 32.69
CA ASN A 115 -22.11 4.09 33.38
C ASN A 115 -20.86 3.85 32.52
N GLN A 116 -20.37 4.89 31.86
CA GLN A 116 -19.22 4.81 30.94
C GLN A 116 -17.90 4.39 31.62
N THR A 117 -17.80 4.41 32.95
CA THR A 117 -16.58 3.98 33.67
C THR A 117 -16.47 2.46 33.80
N ASN A 118 -17.59 1.75 33.93
CA ASN A 118 -17.58 0.33 34.27
C ASN A 118 -18.61 -0.53 33.50
N GLY A 119 -19.44 0.10 32.66
CA GLY A 119 -20.48 -0.56 31.88
C GLY A 119 -21.75 -0.92 32.67
N THR A 120 -21.89 -0.53 33.94
CA THR A 120 -23.15 -0.77 34.68
C THR A 120 -24.32 -0.10 33.96
N LEU A 121 -25.41 -0.85 33.74
CA LEU A 121 -26.62 -0.35 33.09
C LEU A 121 -27.66 0.06 34.13
N TYR A 122 -28.33 1.18 33.87
CA TYR A 122 -29.54 1.58 34.57
C TYR A 122 -30.67 1.65 33.56
N VAL A 123 -31.73 0.89 33.81
CA VAL A 123 -32.78 0.64 32.84
C VAL A 123 -34.11 1.11 33.41
N ALA A 124 -34.78 2.01 32.70
CA ALA A 124 -36.17 2.37 32.94
C ALA A 124 -37.07 1.35 32.26
N CYS A 125 -38.02 0.80 33.02
CA CYS A 125 -38.92 -0.24 32.52
C CYS A 125 -40.39 0.03 32.80
N GLY A 126 -41.21 -0.21 31.77
CA GLY A 126 -42.61 -0.57 31.87
C GLY A 126 -43.64 0.54 31.63
N PHE A 127 -44.77 0.12 31.07
CA PHE A 127 -46.05 0.82 31.08
C PHE A 127 -47.08 -0.04 31.83
N GLY A 128 -47.94 0.58 32.66
CA GLY A 128 -48.94 -0.08 33.52
C GLY A 128 -48.65 0.01 35.02
N GLU A 129 -49.70 0.11 35.84
CA GLU A 129 -49.63 0.43 37.28
C GLU A 129 -48.78 -0.55 38.12
N THR A 130 -48.75 -1.83 37.74
CA THR A 130 -47.98 -2.91 38.42
C THR A 130 -46.65 -3.24 37.74
N LYS A 131 -46.24 -2.42 36.75
CA LYS A 131 -45.19 -2.76 35.78
C LYS A 131 -44.01 -1.78 35.74
N ARG A 132 -44.11 -0.62 36.41
CA ARG A 132 -43.10 0.45 36.45
C ARG A 132 -41.94 0.12 37.41
N ARG A 133 -40.71 0.07 36.90
CA ARG A 133 -39.51 -0.15 37.73
C ARG A 133 -38.23 0.42 37.12
N VAL A 134 -37.25 0.61 37.99
CA VAL A 134 -35.85 0.92 37.61
C VAL A 134 -34.98 -0.28 37.95
N VAL A 135 -34.09 -0.64 37.03
CA VAL A 135 -33.15 -1.75 37.16
C VAL A 135 -31.72 -1.25 37.15
N LYS A 136 -30.87 -1.74 38.06
CA LYS A 136 -29.42 -1.67 37.92
C LYS A 136 -28.87 -3.05 37.58
N ILE A 137 -28.21 -3.16 36.41
CA ILE A 137 -27.62 -4.42 35.94
C ILE A 137 -26.10 -4.24 35.88
N GLN A 138 -25.38 -5.07 36.63
CA GLN A 138 -23.93 -5.09 36.60
C GLN A 138 -23.42 -5.89 35.41
N ARG A 139 -22.29 -5.44 34.88
CA ARG A 139 -21.53 -6.15 33.84
C ARG A 139 -20.69 -7.24 34.50
N ASP A 140 -20.80 -8.48 34.03
CA ASP A 140 -19.95 -9.57 34.53
C ASP A 140 -18.51 -9.48 33.98
N GLY A 141 -17.60 -10.31 34.49
CA GLY A 141 -16.20 -10.35 34.04
C GLY A 141 -16.00 -10.76 32.57
N SER A 142 -17.02 -11.34 31.96
CA SER A 142 -17.06 -11.74 30.54
C SER A 142 -17.81 -10.71 29.66
N GLY A 143 -18.19 -9.57 30.25
CA GLY A 143 -18.93 -8.50 29.59
C GLY A 143 -20.38 -8.86 29.23
N ASN A 144 -21.03 -9.79 29.93
CA ASN A 144 -22.47 -10.07 29.77
C ASN A 144 -23.29 -9.37 30.85
N TYR A 145 -24.60 -9.31 30.59
CA TYR A 145 -25.61 -8.78 31.50
C TYR A 145 -26.69 -9.83 31.73
N SER A 146 -26.98 -10.12 32.99
CA SER A 146 -28.05 -11.04 33.40
C SER A 146 -29.25 -10.27 33.95
N GLY A 147 -30.48 -10.72 33.66
CA GLY A 147 -31.73 -10.08 34.09
C GLY A 147 -32.04 -10.06 35.60
N GLY A 148 -31.06 -10.39 36.46
CA GLY A 148 -31.19 -10.45 37.93
C GLY A 148 -30.60 -9.22 38.65
N GLY A 149 -30.76 -8.03 38.10
CA GLY A 149 -30.24 -6.77 38.68
C GLY A 149 -30.81 -6.41 40.07
N ILE A 150 -30.35 -5.30 40.64
CA ILE A 150 -31.02 -4.68 41.80
C ILE A 150 -32.18 -3.84 41.25
N PHE A 151 -33.39 -4.08 41.72
CA PHE A 151 -34.61 -3.45 41.19
C PHE A 151 -35.36 -2.69 42.27
N GLN A 152 -36.04 -1.62 41.84
CA GLN A 152 -36.98 -0.89 42.67
C GLN A 152 -38.32 -0.73 41.96
N ASN A 153 -39.40 -1.18 42.60
CA ASN A 153 -40.75 -0.83 42.20
C ASN A 153 -41.04 0.61 42.60
N MET A 154 -41.74 1.34 41.73
CA MET A 154 -42.03 2.75 41.94
C MET A 154 -43.02 2.94 43.12
N PRO A 155 -42.95 4.09 43.82
CA PRO A 155 -43.91 4.43 44.89
C PRO A 155 -45.36 4.44 44.39
N THR A 156 -46.32 4.39 45.32
CA THR A 156 -47.77 4.48 45.07
C THR A 156 -48.14 5.67 44.18
N LEU A 157 -49.17 5.46 43.33
CA LEU A 157 -49.70 6.44 42.37
C LEU A 157 -50.08 7.76 43.05
N LYS A 158 -49.80 8.86 42.34
CA LYS A 158 -50.23 10.22 42.71
C LYS A 158 -51.49 10.63 41.95
N ASN A 159 -51.73 10.09 40.76
CA ASN A 159 -52.94 10.35 39.98
C ASN A 159 -53.53 9.07 39.35
N ASN A 160 -54.86 9.04 39.18
CA ASN A 160 -55.59 7.95 38.51
C ASN A 160 -55.60 8.15 36.99
N GLN A 161 -54.44 8.26 36.36
CA GLN A 161 -54.37 8.35 34.89
C GLN A 161 -54.47 6.96 34.23
N SER A 162 -55.20 6.88 33.12
CA SER A 162 -55.38 5.63 32.35
C SER A 162 -54.11 5.17 31.62
N TYR A 163 -53.11 6.05 31.49
CA TYR A 163 -51.81 5.75 30.87
C TYR A 163 -50.71 5.89 31.95
N THR A 164 -50.07 4.78 32.33
CA THR A 164 -49.03 4.78 33.36
C THR A 164 -47.72 4.25 32.78
N GLY A 165 -46.59 4.88 33.09
CA GLY A 165 -45.27 4.46 32.62
C GLY A 165 -44.11 5.23 33.24
N ILE A 166 -42.90 4.79 32.91
CA ILE A 166 -41.64 5.51 33.16
C ILE A 166 -41.13 5.99 31.80
N GLY A 167 -40.70 7.24 31.72
CA GLY A 167 -40.15 7.80 30.49
C GLY A 167 -38.65 7.55 30.40
N GLY A 168 -37.88 8.59 30.71
CA GLY A 168 -36.42 8.60 30.63
C GLY A 168 -35.69 8.36 31.94
N ILE A 169 -34.39 8.10 31.81
CA ILE A 169 -33.46 7.84 32.90
C ILE A 169 -32.09 8.43 32.58
N THR A 170 -31.51 9.16 33.52
CA THR A 170 -30.17 9.72 33.35
C THR A 170 -29.37 9.71 34.65
N ARG A 171 -28.06 9.97 34.54
CA ARG A 171 -27.14 10.02 35.69
C ARG A 171 -26.24 11.24 35.62
N ASN A 172 -26.00 11.86 36.78
CA ASN A 172 -24.99 12.91 36.89
C ASN A 172 -23.60 12.29 37.16
N ALA A 173 -22.56 13.13 37.12
CA ALA A 173 -21.19 12.71 37.41
C ALA A 173 -20.97 12.25 38.87
N ALA A 174 -21.83 12.67 39.81
CA ALA A 174 -21.80 12.21 41.20
C ALA A 174 -22.41 10.80 41.39
N GLY A 175 -23.00 10.22 40.34
CA GLY A 175 -23.61 8.90 40.35
C GLY A 175 -25.07 8.87 40.81
N ASP A 176 -25.71 10.03 40.98
CA ASP A 176 -27.15 10.11 41.25
C ASP A 176 -27.94 9.72 40.01
N VAL A 177 -29.07 9.02 40.22
CA VAL A 177 -29.95 8.54 39.15
C VAL A 177 -31.24 9.34 39.16
N TYR A 178 -31.64 9.86 37.99
CA TYR A 178 -32.86 10.63 37.78
C TYR A 178 -33.77 9.90 36.80
N VAL A 179 -35.06 9.84 37.11
CA VAL A 179 -36.04 9.08 36.32
C VAL A 179 -37.33 9.88 36.19
N THR A 180 -37.89 9.97 34.99
CA THR A 180 -39.22 10.57 34.82
C THR A 180 -40.32 9.56 35.11
N ASP A 181 -41.27 9.99 35.92
CA ASP A 181 -42.51 9.28 36.13
C ASP A 181 -43.60 10.06 35.39
N LEU A 182 -43.68 9.78 34.09
CA LEU A 182 -44.53 10.50 33.13
C LEU A 182 -45.97 10.58 33.62
N SER A 183 -46.50 9.49 34.16
CA SER A 183 -47.88 9.41 34.66
C SER A 183 -48.12 10.32 35.85
N ASP A 184 -47.20 10.32 36.81
CA ASP A 184 -47.34 11.06 38.07
C ASP A 184 -46.79 12.50 37.99
N ASN A 185 -46.45 12.98 36.78
CA ASN A 185 -46.02 14.35 36.51
C ASN A 185 -44.84 14.77 37.40
N ARG A 186 -43.82 13.91 37.53
CA ARG A 186 -42.69 14.12 38.45
C ARG A 186 -41.38 13.53 37.94
N ILE A 187 -40.28 13.97 38.53
CA ILE A 187 -38.95 13.36 38.39
C ILE A 187 -38.51 12.82 39.75
N LEU A 188 -38.05 11.58 39.76
CA LEU A 188 -37.50 10.90 40.94
C LEU A 188 -35.98 10.95 40.91
N LYS A 189 -35.36 11.12 42.09
CA LYS A 189 -33.90 11.08 42.26
C LYS A 189 -33.48 10.09 43.33
N TRP A 190 -32.50 9.25 43.01
CA TRP A 190 -31.74 8.45 43.97
C TRP A 190 -30.35 9.05 44.16
N ALA A 191 -30.05 9.50 45.38
CA ALA A 191 -28.73 9.94 45.77
C ALA A 191 -27.80 8.73 45.90
N THR A 192 -26.73 8.68 45.12
CA THR A 192 -25.83 7.53 44.95
C THR A 192 -26.50 6.27 44.38
N ASP A 193 -25.77 5.55 43.53
CA ASP A 193 -26.34 4.42 42.79
C ASP A 193 -26.36 3.07 43.55
N ASN A 194 -25.82 3.00 44.76
CA ASN A 194 -25.44 1.72 45.38
C ASN A 194 -26.60 0.88 45.93
N THR A 195 -27.74 1.47 46.31
CA THR A 195 -28.83 0.71 46.94
C THR A 195 -30.13 0.67 46.14
N LEU A 196 -30.42 1.68 45.30
CA LEU A 196 -31.68 1.90 44.58
C LEU A 196 -32.99 1.65 45.37
N ALA A 197 -32.94 1.49 46.70
CA ALA A 197 -34.04 0.92 47.49
C ALA A 197 -35.27 1.82 47.67
N SER A 198 -35.14 3.14 47.46
CA SER A 198 -36.25 4.11 47.40
C SER A 198 -35.72 5.45 46.88
N PRO A 199 -36.53 6.24 46.14
CA PRO A 199 -36.10 7.57 45.71
C PRO A 199 -35.86 8.46 46.94
N THR A 200 -34.73 9.15 46.94
CA THR A 200 -34.30 10.05 48.01
C THR A 200 -34.98 11.42 47.94
N GLN A 201 -35.39 11.83 46.73
CA GLN A 201 -35.98 13.14 46.46
C GLN A 201 -36.97 13.06 45.30
N PHE A 202 -37.98 13.93 45.36
CA PHE A 202 -38.96 14.16 44.30
C PHE A 202 -38.81 15.61 43.86
N LEU A 203 -38.57 15.86 42.57
CA LEU A 203 -38.47 17.24 42.06
C LEU A 203 -39.85 17.89 41.87
N CYS A 204 -40.92 17.11 41.99
CA CYS A 204 -42.27 17.60 42.15
C CYS A 204 -43.05 16.79 43.20
N SER A 205 -43.75 17.46 44.14
CA SER A 205 -44.45 16.83 45.27
C SER A 205 -45.84 17.45 45.51
N THR A 206 -46.72 16.74 46.24
CA THR A 206 -48.01 17.27 46.75
C THR A 206 -47.94 17.64 48.23
N ALA A 207 -46.77 17.52 48.84
CA ALA A 207 -46.57 17.93 50.22
C ALA A 207 -46.93 19.42 50.37
N VAL A 208 -47.66 19.75 51.43
CA VAL A 208 -47.92 21.14 51.83
C VAL A 208 -46.56 21.83 51.95
N ASN A 209 -46.32 22.88 51.16
CA ASN A 209 -45.05 23.61 51.01
C ASN A 209 -44.01 23.07 50.01
N SER A 210 -44.43 22.28 49.02
CA SER A 210 -43.63 21.92 47.83
C SER A 210 -44.23 22.54 46.55
N VAL A 211 -43.42 22.72 45.50
CA VAL A 211 -43.94 23.11 44.18
C VAL A 211 -44.85 22.01 43.66
N ALA A 212 -46.10 22.36 43.40
CA ALA A 212 -47.08 21.43 42.87
C ALA A 212 -46.81 21.18 41.39
N CYS A 213 -47.11 19.98 40.90
CA CYS A 213 -46.81 19.60 39.50
C CYS A 213 -47.66 20.34 38.48
N THR A 214 -48.60 21.14 38.99
CA THR A 214 -49.54 21.96 38.23
C THR A 214 -49.21 23.44 38.31
N ASP A 215 -48.15 23.84 39.03
CA ASP A 215 -47.79 25.25 39.16
C ASP A 215 -47.40 25.84 37.79
N ALA A 216 -47.89 27.05 37.53
CA ALA A 216 -47.70 27.77 36.29
C ALA A 216 -46.38 28.56 36.31
N PHE A 217 -45.63 28.46 35.22
CA PHE A 217 -44.36 29.15 34.99
C PHE A 217 -44.39 29.82 33.63
N LEU A 218 -43.61 30.90 33.47
CA LEU A 218 -43.48 31.57 32.18
C LEU A 218 -42.40 30.89 31.34
N ASN A 219 -42.73 30.60 30.09
CA ASN A 219 -41.75 30.17 29.10
C ASN A 219 -40.96 31.35 28.51
N THR A 220 -39.99 31.08 27.64
CA THR A 220 -39.17 32.11 26.98
C THR A 220 -39.98 33.08 26.12
N ASP A 221 -41.18 32.69 25.68
CA ASP A 221 -42.12 33.52 24.93
C ASP A 221 -43.16 34.20 25.84
N ASN A 222 -42.94 34.17 27.16
CA ASN A 222 -43.79 34.76 28.19
C ASN A 222 -45.22 34.17 28.27
N GLN A 223 -45.39 32.91 27.87
CA GLN A 223 -46.62 32.14 27.98
C GLN A 223 -46.60 31.26 29.23
N SER A 224 -47.76 31.07 29.86
CA SER A 224 -47.91 30.19 31.01
C SER A 224 -47.84 28.71 30.61
N ALA A 225 -46.91 27.95 31.20
CA ALA A 225 -46.70 26.52 30.99
C ALA A 225 -46.53 25.79 32.33
N LYS A 226 -46.78 24.47 32.36
CA LYS A 226 -46.60 23.61 33.55
C LYS A 226 -45.24 22.95 33.49
N LEU A 227 -44.47 22.98 34.58
CA LEU A 227 -43.11 22.40 34.57
C LEU A 227 -43.09 20.90 34.29
N PHE A 228 -43.94 20.10 34.94
CA PHE A 228 -43.82 18.63 34.91
C PHE A 228 -45.02 17.95 34.24
N SER A 229 -45.40 18.38 33.05
CA SER A 229 -46.54 17.80 32.33
C SER A 229 -46.11 16.68 31.38
N LEU A 230 -46.37 15.44 31.78
CA LEU A 230 -45.91 14.22 31.10
C LEU A 230 -44.40 14.28 30.78
N PRO A 231 -43.53 14.39 31.80
CA PRO A 231 -42.09 14.47 31.57
C PRO A 231 -41.58 13.16 30.99
N GLU A 232 -40.80 13.21 29.90
CA GLU A 232 -40.30 12.02 29.20
C GLU A 232 -38.76 11.90 29.25
N GLY A 233 -38.05 12.19 28.16
CA GLY A 233 -36.59 12.03 28.10
C GLY A 233 -35.84 12.97 29.05
N LEU A 234 -34.68 12.55 29.54
CA LEU A 234 -33.83 13.31 30.46
C LEU A 234 -32.37 13.34 30.00
N VAL A 235 -31.74 14.52 30.05
CA VAL A 235 -30.29 14.64 29.87
C VAL A 235 -29.70 15.70 30.79
N PHE A 236 -28.44 15.54 31.15
CA PHE A 236 -27.67 16.62 31.76
C PHE A 236 -27.03 17.50 30.70
N ASP A 237 -26.76 18.77 31.01
CA ASP A 237 -25.81 19.57 30.24
C ASP A 237 -24.39 19.59 30.85
N ALA A 238 -23.41 20.20 30.17
CA ALA A 238 -22.02 20.28 30.64
C ALA A 238 -21.88 21.10 31.93
N ASN A 239 -22.83 22.00 32.20
CA ASN A 239 -22.85 22.78 33.43
C ASN A 239 -23.57 22.01 34.56
N GLY A 240 -23.96 20.77 34.30
CA GLY A 240 -24.68 19.91 35.21
C GLY A 240 -26.15 20.31 35.38
N ASN A 241 -26.75 21.14 34.52
CA ASN A 241 -28.19 21.39 34.59
C ASN A 241 -28.95 20.17 34.07
N LEU A 242 -30.10 19.85 34.68
CA LEU A 242 -30.96 18.78 34.22
C LEU A 242 -31.96 19.32 33.20
N TRP A 243 -32.05 18.67 32.05
CA TRP A 243 -33.00 18.97 30.99
C TRP A 243 -33.97 17.81 30.82
N TYR A 244 -35.23 18.14 30.59
CA TYR A 244 -36.24 17.13 30.27
C TYR A 244 -37.26 17.61 29.25
N ALA A 245 -37.81 16.64 28.53
CA ALA A 245 -38.91 16.85 27.61
C ALA A 245 -40.22 16.96 28.39
N ASN A 246 -41.01 17.99 28.08
CA ASN A 246 -42.28 18.31 28.71
C ASN A 246 -43.37 18.38 27.63
N ASN A 247 -44.32 17.44 27.67
CA ASN A 247 -45.11 17.06 26.49
C ASN A 247 -46.57 17.50 26.49
N ASN A 248 -47.02 18.25 27.49
CA ASN A 248 -48.44 18.60 27.61
C ASN A 248 -48.66 19.91 28.38
N ASP A 249 -48.20 21.03 27.85
CA ASP A 249 -48.30 22.33 28.55
C ASP A 249 -49.77 22.74 28.83
N SER A 250 -50.74 22.18 28.10
CA SER A 250 -52.19 22.39 28.27
C SER A 250 -52.98 21.08 28.44
N TYR A 251 -52.89 20.46 29.63
CA TYR A 251 -53.66 19.28 30.07
C TYR A 251 -54.99 18.99 29.32
N SER A 252 -54.95 18.18 28.25
CA SER A 252 -56.11 17.52 27.61
C SER A 252 -55.64 16.51 26.53
N PRO A 253 -56.29 15.35 26.30
CA PRO A 253 -55.80 14.29 25.39
C PRO A 253 -55.99 14.58 23.88
N THR A 254 -56.18 15.84 23.49
CA THR A 254 -56.31 16.27 22.08
C THR A 254 -54.97 16.79 21.55
N PRO A 255 -54.71 16.73 20.22
CA PRO A 255 -53.47 17.23 19.62
C PRO A 255 -53.22 18.66 20.07
N ASP A 256 -52.13 18.87 20.81
CA ASP A 256 -51.91 20.13 21.50
C ASP A 256 -51.60 21.23 20.47
N SER A 257 -52.50 22.20 20.37
CA SER A 257 -52.29 23.37 19.50
C SER A 257 -51.18 24.30 20.00
N ALA A 258 -50.67 24.07 21.23
CA ALA A 258 -49.61 24.86 21.87
C ALA A 258 -48.18 24.31 21.66
N GLY A 259 -48.00 23.01 21.38
CA GLY A 259 -46.68 22.38 21.17
C GLY A 259 -46.03 21.77 22.43
N GLY A 260 -44.77 21.36 22.31
CA GLY A 260 -44.00 20.69 23.37
C GLY A 260 -42.81 21.54 23.82
N SER A 261 -42.30 21.30 25.02
CA SER A 261 -41.27 22.14 25.64
C SER A 261 -40.07 21.36 26.17
N LEU A 262 -38.89 21.98 26.15
CA LEU A 262 -37.73 21.53 26.90
C LEU A 262 -37.59 22.38 28.16
N VAL A 263 -37.47 21.74 29.31
CA VAL A 263 -37.35 22.42 30.60
C VAL A 263 -35.94 22.21 31.15
N ARG A 264 -35.26 23.31 31.50
CA ARG A 264 -33.99 23.31 32.21
C ARG A 264 -34.21 23.52 33.70
N LEU A 265 -33.66 22.65 34.52
CA LEU A 265 -33.48 22.83 35.97
C LEU A 265 -32.01 23.05 36.29
N THR A 266 -31.72 24.14 37.01
CA THR A 266 -30.33 24.53 37.31
C THR A 266 -29.59 23.46 38.13
N SER A 267 -28.28 23.33 37.91
CA SER A 267 -27.40 22.43 38.67
C SER A 267 -27.43 22.73 40.19
N ALA A 268 -27.55 24.01 40.55
CA ALA A 268 -27.70 24.45 41.94
C ALA A 268 -28.98 23.91 42.61
N LEU A 269 -30.07 23.74 41.86
CA LEU A 269 -31.32 23.20 42.37
C LEU A 269 -31.22 21.69 42.58
N ILE A 270 -30.76 20.97 41.56
CA ILE A 270 -30.75 19.50 41.54
C ILE A 270 -29.68 18.89 42.46
N ASN A 271 -28.63 19.64 42.78
CA ASN A 271 -27.60 19.21 43.75
C ASN A 271 -28.06 19.34 45.20
N GLN A 272 -29.23 19.93 45.47
CA GLN A 272 -29.80 19.96 46.82
C GLN A 272 -30.22 18.55 47.22
N ASN A 273 -29.57 17.97 48.23
CA ASN A 273 -29.94 16.68 48.80
C ASN A 273 -30.83 16.91 50.03
N SER A 274 -32.13 17.17 49.81
CA SER A 274 -33.12 17.26 50.88
C SER A 274 -33.87 15.93 51.01
N PRO A 275 -33.72 15.18 52.12
CA PRO A 275 -34.43 13.92 52.30
C PRO A 275 -35.94 14.12 52.26
N ARG A 276 -36.65 13.38 51.38
CA ARG A 276 -38.12 13.27 51.35
C ARG A 276 -38.93 14.55 51.11
N GLY A 277 -38.53 15.36 50.13
CA GLY A 277 -39.53 16.00 49.26
C GLY A 277 -39.83 17.49 49.45
N GLN A 278 -38.83 18.31 49.79
CA GLN A 278 -38.98 19.76 49.70
C GLN A 278 -37.87 20.37 48.84
N VAL A 279 -38.26 20.78 47.63
CA VAL A 279 -37.43 21.57 46.72
C VAL A 279 -38.30 22.73 46.25
N THR A 280 -37.90 23.95 46.58
CA THR A 280 -38.57 25.15 46.08
C THR A 280 -37.99 25.47 44.71
N ILE A 281 -38.80 25.30 43.67
CA ILE A 281 -38.46 25.70 42.30
C ILE A 281 -39.02 27.10 42.06
N THR A 282 -38.14 28.06 41.81
CA THR A 282 -38.53 29.42 41.40
C THR A 282 -38.25 29.63 39.91
N SER A 283 -38.73 30.73 39.35
CA SER A 283 -38.38 31.15 37.98
C SER A 283 -36.86 31.37 37.77
N ALA A 284 -36.09 31.55 38.84
CA ALA A 284 -34.63 31.59 38.78
C ALA A 284 -33.99 30.20 38.64
N ASN A 285 -34.73 29.12 38.95
CA ASN A 285 -34.22 27.74 38.97
C ASN A 285 -34.70 26.90 37.78
N ALA A 286 -35.72 27.36 37.07
CA ALA A 286 -36.32 26.67 35.93
C ALA A 286 -36.45 27.60 34.72
N THR A 287 -36.24 27.07 33.52
CA THR A 287 -36.45 27.80 32.25
C THR A 287 -37.13 26.88 31.25
N ILE A 288 -38.18 27.35 30.56
CA ILE A 288 -39.00 26.56 29.63
C ILE A 288 -38.82 27.10 28.21
N TYR A 289 -38.45 26.24 27.27
CA TYR A 289 -38.28 26.55 25.86
C TYR A 289 -39.30 25.77 25.04
N SER A 290 -40.28 26.47 24.47
CA SER A 290 -41.41 25.86 23.78
C SER A 290 -41.17 25.74 22.27
N LYS A 291 -41.78 24.73 21.65
CA LYS A 291 -41.77 24.50 20.21
C LYS A 291 -43.17 24.11 19.75
N THR A 292 -43.78 24.97 18.94
CA THR A 292 -45.11 24.75 18.36
C THR A 292 -45.18 23.44 17.58
N SER A 293 -46.27 22.70 17.76
CA SER A 293 -46.53 21.41 17.10
C SER A 293 -45.47 20.32 17.32
N ALA A 294 -44.69 20.42 18.40
CA ALA A 294 -43.78 19.38 18.82
C ALA A 294 -44.38 18.51 19.93
N LYS A 295 -43.92 17.26 20.02
CA LYS A 295 -44.13 16.37 21.16
C LYS A 295 -42.84 15.61 21.45
N PHE A 296 -42.00 16.16 22.32
CA PHE A 296 -40.63 15.69 22.53
C PHE A 296 -40.55 14.38 23.32
N GLY A 297 -39.95 13.33 22.79
CA GLY A 297 -39.73 12.09 23.53
C GLY A 297 -38.41 12.05 24.28
N GLY A 298 -37.68 10.97 24.05
CA GLY A 298 -36.31 10.77 24.49
C GLY A 298 -35.32 11.86 24.03
N LEU A 299 -34.39 12.17 24.92
CA LEU A 299 -33.39 13.21 24.71
C LEU A 299 -32.00 12.59 24.60
N ALA A 300 -31.13 13.20 23.80
CA ALA A 300 -29.70 12.94 23.78
C ALA A 300 -28.92 14.26 23.89
N ARG A 301 -27.85 14.28 24.69
CA ARG A 301 -26.88 15.38 24.69
C ARG A 301 -25.70 14.96 23.84
N ILE A 302 -25.37 15.76 22.83
CA ILE A 302 -24.14 15.58 22.05
C ILE A 302 -23.42 16.92 21.95
N GLY A 303 -22.18 16.96 22.43
CA GLY A 303 -21.46 18.22 22.62
C GLY A 303 -22.26 19.19 23.48
N ASN A 304 -22.47 20.41 23.00
CA ASN A 304 -23.26 21.44 23.70
C ASN A 304 -24.75 21.44 23.36
N PHE A 305 -25.20 20.59 22.44
CA PHE A 305 -26.58 20.58 21.94
C PHE A 305 -27.40 19.45 22.59
N ILE A 306 -28.71 19.65 22.62
CA ILE A 306 -29.68 18.63 23.00
C ILE A 306 -30.45 18.24 21.76
N TYR A 307 -30.62 16.94 21.54
CA TYR A 307 -31.36 16.36 20.44
C TYR A 307 -32.62 15.74 21.01
N ALA A 308 -33.77 16.19 20.53
CA ALA A 308 -35.07 15.71 20.97
C ALA A 308 -35.75 15.01 19.80
N ASN A 309 -36.09 13.73 19.95
CA ASN A 309 -36.99 13.09 19.00
C ASN A 309 -38.41 13.62 19.20
N ASP A 310 -39.15 13.79 18.13
CA ASP A 310 -40.51 14.33 18.15
C ASP A 310 -41.48 13.23 17.76
N GLN A 311 -42.26 12.77 18.73
CA GLN A 311 -43.25 11.71 18.52
C GLN A 311 -44.48 12.19 17.76
N GLY A 312 -44.74 13.50 17.74
CA GLY A 312 -45.90 14.08 17.08
C GLY A 312 -45.73 14.14 15.57
N ASN A 313 -44.56 14.63 15.12
CA ASN A 313 -44.28 14.84 13.70
C ASN A 313 -43.13 13.97 13.15
N GLY A 314 -42.51 13.13 13.99
CA GLY A 314 -41.42 12.23 13.61
C GLY A 314 -40.06 12.90 13.42
N LYS A 315 -39.94 14.21 13.64
CA LYS A 315 -38.68 14.92 13.43
C LYS A 315 -37.69 14.66 14.56
N VAL A 316 -36.43 15.01 14.34
CA VAL A 316 -35.47 15.22 15.42
C VAL A 316 -35.07 16.69 15.42
N TRP A 317 -35.24 17.34 16.57
CA TRP A 317 -34.89 18.74 16.76
C TRP A 317 -33.53 18.86 17.44
N LYS A 318 -32.63 19.63 16.85
CA LYS A 318 -31.41 20.09 17.51
C LYS A 318 -31.70 21.38 18.25
N PHE A 319 -31.67 21.32 19.58
CA PHE A 319 -31.83 22.45 20.47
C PHE A 319 -30.46 23.00 20.89
N ASN A 320 -30.30 24.32 20.81
CA ASN A 320 -29.12 25.04 21.28
C ASN A 320 -29.40 25.72 22.63
N PRO A 321 -28.85 25.20 23.75
CA PRO A 321 -29.04 25.80 25.07
C PRO A 321 -28.53 27.23 25.22
N SER A 322 -27.63 27.71 24.35
CA SER A 322 -27.05 29.06 24.46
C SER A 322 -28.00 30.16 24.02
N ASP A 323 -28.87 29.88 23.04
CA ASP A 323 -29.78 30.86 22.44
C ASP A 323 -31.26 30.42 22.46
N GLY A 324 -31.54 29.17 22.86
CA GLY A 324 -32.89 28.62 22.94
C GLY A 324 -33.49 28.20 21.59
N SER A 325 -32.70 28.18 20.51
CA SER A 325 -33.19 27.87 19.18
C SER A 325 -33.38 26.37 18.92
N PHE A 326 -34.40 26.04 18.12
CA PHE A 326 -34.68 24.69 17.63
C PHE A 326 -34.45 24.62 16.13
N THR A 327 -33.53 23.75 15.70
CA THR A 327 -33.21 23.50 14.29
C THR A 327 -33.72 22.13 13.87
N ASP A 328 -34.49 22.07 12.79
CA ASP A 328 -34.81 20.81 12.10
C ASP A 328 -33.55 20.34 11.38
N ILE A 329 -33.07 19.15 11.71
CA ILE A 329 -31.86 18.56 11.11
C ILE A 329 -32.17 17.55 10.01
N GLY A 330 -33.42 17.51 9.51
CA GLY A 330 -33.81 16.70 8.36
C GLY A 330 -33.95 15.20 8.64
N ILE A 331 -33.94 14.79 9.90
CA ILE A 331 -34.23 13.41 10.30
C ILE A 331 -35.74 13.27 10.47
N SER A 332 -36.34 12.33 9.74
CA SER A 332 -37.75 11.98 9.84
C SER A 332 -37.88 10.50 10.21
N ALA A 333 -38.15 10.23 11.48
CA ALA A 333 -38.43 8.92 12.05
C ALA A 333 -39.93 8.79 12.30
N THR A 334 -40.63 8.07 11.42
CA THR A 334 -42.08 7.82 11.57
C THR A 334 -42.33 7.02 12.85
N TYR A 335 -42.73 7.73 13.91
CA TYR A 335 -42.83 7.22 15.28
C TYR A 335 -41.45 6.76 15.80
N PRO A 336 -40.61 7.66 16.35
CA PRO A 336 -39.23 7.35 16.76
C PRO A 336 -39.11 6.46 18.02
N GLY A 337 -40.21 5.84 18.47
CA GLY A 337 -40.31 5.24 19.80
C GLY A 337 -40.52 6.29 20.89
N ASN A 338 -40.85 5.82 22.10
CA ASN A 338 -41.02 6.65 23.28
C ASN A 338 -39.67 6.93 24.00
N GLY A 339 -38.59 6.24 23.61
CA GLY A 339 -37.30 6.26 24.30
C GLY A 339 -36.20 7.10 23.65
N GLN A 340 -35.02 7.10 24.28
CA GLN A 340 -33.87 7.92 23.89
C GLN A 340 -33.27 7.57 22.52
N CYS A 341 -32.91 8.63 21.78
CA CYS A 341 -31.80 8.58 20.83
C CYS A 341 -30.47 8.61 21.59
N ALA A 342 -29.35 8.28 20.95
CA ALA A 342 -28.06 8.23 21.65
C ALA A 342 -26.88 8.73 20.82
N GLU A 343 -25.89 9.29 21.51
CA GLU A 343 -24.56 9.48 20.96
C GLU A 343 -23.95 8.12 20.63
N VAL A 344 -23.40 7.98 19.43
CA VAL A 344 -22.74 6.76 19.00
C VAL A 344 -21.34 6.68 19.57
N SER A 345 -21.00 5.53 20.17
CA SER A 345 -19.65 5.29 20.70
C SER A 345 -18.59 5.37 19.62
N ALA A 346 -17.47 6.03 19.89
CA ALA A 346 -16.39 6.13 18.91
C ALA A 346 -15.74 4.78 18.57
N SER A 347 -15.77 3.83 19.50
CA SER A 347 -15.13 2.51 19.36
C SER A 347 -15.84 1.59 18.37
N ILE A 348 -17.04 1.92 17.88
CA ILE A 348 -17.71 1.14 16.83
C ILE A 348 -17.26 1.54 15.42
N PHE A 349 -16.27 2.43 15.27
CA PHE A 349 -15.66 2.73 13.98
C PHE A 349 -14.22 2.17 13.94
N PRO A 350 -13.74 1.69 12.79
CA PRO A 350 -12.34 1.30 12.63
C PRO A 350 -11.40 2.46 13.00
N ALA A 351 -10.35 2.17 13.76
CA ALA A 351 -9.34 3.15 14.14
C ALA A 351 -8.18 3.14 13.13
N PHE A 352 -7.98 4.25 12.43
CA PHE A 352 -6.87 4.46 11.51
C PHE A 352 -6.63 5.96 11.32
N THR A 353 -5.51 6.34 10.69
CA THR A 353 -5.22 7.72 10.28
C THR A 353 -4.93 7.77 8.78
N ILE A 354 -5.52 8.73 8.06
CA ILE A 354 -5.15 9.07 6.69
C ILE A 354 -3.86 9.87 6.77
N THR A 355 -2.74 9.29 6.31
CA THR A 355 -1.41 9.90 6.42
C THR A 355 -1.05 10.69 5.17
N GLN A 356 -1.49 10.24 4.00
CA GLN A 356 -1.22 10.91 2.73
C GLN A 356 -2.27 10.55 1.69
N CYS A 357 -2.57 11.47 0.78
CA CYS A 357 -3.14 11.12 -0.52
C CYS A 357 -2.37 11.80 -1.63
N ALA A 358 -2.27 11.11 -2.75
CA ALA A 358 -1.66 11.64 -3.95
C ALA A 358 -2.47 11.20 -5.17
N TYR A 359 -2.61 12.13 -6.12
CA TYR A 359 -2.94 11.79 -7.48
C TYR A 359 -1.68 11.19 -8.14
N PRO A 360 -1.67 9.89 -8.47
CA PRO A 360 -0.52 9.25 -9.10
C PRO A 360 -0.34 9.78 -10.53
N ASN A 361 0.83 10.34 -10.84
CA ASN A 361 1.25 10.69 -12.21
C ASN A 361 1.53 9.45 -13.10
N PHE A 362 0.82 8.34 -12.90
CA PHE A 362 0.92 7.17 -13.76
C PHE A 362 -0.14 7.27 -14.88
N GLY A 363 0.24 7.80 -16.05
CA GLY A 363 -0.39 7.40 -17.32
C GLY A 363 -1.63 8.15 -17.84
N GLY A 364 -1.80 9.46 -17.60
CA GLY A 364 -2.42 10.32 -18.63
C GLY A 364 -3.90 10.73 -18.53
N THR A 365 -4.58 10.67 -17.38
CA THR A 365 -5.98 11.17 -17.29
C THR A 365 -6.04 12.69 -17.09
N ILE A 366 -6.23 13.45 -18.16
CA ILE A 366 -6.44 14.91 -18.10
C ILE A 366 -7.90 15.21 -17.74
N VAL A 367 -8.13 16.02 -16.71
CA VAL A 367 -9.48 16.47 -16.35
C VAL A 367 -9.81 17.76 -17.12
N ARG A 368 -10.90 17.76 -17.88
CA ARG A 368 -11.30 18.88 -18.75
C ARG A 368 -12.71 19.36 -18.45
N LEU A 369 -12.94 20.66 -18.54
CA LEU A 369 -14.30 21.22 -18.58
C LEU A 369 -15.14 20.56 -19.68
N GLY A 370 -16.41 20.31 -19.38
CA GLY A 370 -17.39 19.67 -20.25
C GLY A 370 -17.32 18.14 -20.30
N ASN A 371 -16.22 17.51 -19.87
CA ASN A 371 -16.01 16.08 -20.00
C ASN A 371 -16.11 15.36 -18.64
N GLN A 372 -17.00 14.38 -18.56
CA GLN A 372 -17.03 13.47 -17.40
C GLN A 372 -15.82 12.55 -17.45
N THR A 373 -15.06 12.50 -16.35
CA THR A 373 -13.81 11.72 -16.25
C THR A 373 -13.66 11.15 -14.85
N SER A 374 -13.04 9.98 -14.72
CA SER A 374 -12.72 9.37 -13.43
C SER A 374 -11.21 9.30 -13.27
N ILE A 375 -10.69 9.75 -12.12
CA ILE A 375 -9.27 9.71 -11.78
C ILE A 375 -9.03 8.69 -10.67
N SER A 376 -7.99 7.86 -10.81
CA SER A 376 -7.58 6.96 -9.72
C SER A 376 -6.57 7.66 -8.82
N ILE A 377 -6.73 7.55 -7.50
CA ILE A 377 -5.85 8.16 -6.50
C ILE A 377 -5.37 7.12 -5.49
N ARG A 378 -4.19 7.35 -4.92
CA ARG A 378 -3.63 6.53 -3.85
C ARG A 378 -3.77 7.26 -2.52
N VAL A 379 -4.31 6.57 -1.52
CA VAL A 379 -4.42 7.04 -0.14
C VAL A 379 -3.63 6.12 0.76
N THR A 380 -2.70 6.68 1.53
CA THR A 380 -1.92 5.97 2.53
C THR A 380 -2.59 6.11 3.88
N LEU A 381 -2.77 4.98 4.56
CA LEU A 381 -3.47 4.84 5.83
C LEU A 381 -2.53 4.23 6.85
N ASP A 382 -2.54 4.71 8.09
CA ASP A 382 -1.92 4.03 9.23
C ASP A 382 -3.02 3.39 10.07
N ILE A 383 -3.14 2.07 9.99
CA ILE A 383 -4.28 1.30 10.52
C ILE A 383 -3.96 0.83 11.93
N ALA A 384 -4.67 1.35 12.93
CA ALA A 384 -4.52 0.93 14.32
C ALA A 384 -5.36 -0.31 14.65
N THR A 385 -6.53 -0.45 14.03
CA THR A 385 -7.42 -1.61 14.19
C THR A 385 -7.81 -2.15 12.82
N ALA A 386 -7.51 -3.44 12.59
CA ALA A 386 -7.90 -4.14 11.37
C ALA A 386 -9.43 -4.11 11.15
N GLY A 387 -9.84 -4.05 9.89
CA GLY A 387 -11.24 -3.99 9.50
C GLY A 387 -11.45 -3.33 8.15
N SER A 388 -12.72 -3.28 7.75
CA SER A 388 -13.14 -2.53 6.56
C SER A 388 -13.01 -1.04 6.82
N ILE A 389 -12.39 -0.33 5.88
CA ILE A 389 -12.21 1.13 5.91
C ILE A 389 -12.90 1.72 4.69
N THR A 390 -13.68 2.77 4.92
CA THR A 390 -14.34 3.56 3.86
C THR A 390 -13.75 4.95 3.80
N LEU A 391 -13.38 5.37 2.59
CA LEU A 391 -12.88 6.71 2.28
C LEU A 391 -13.81 7.40 1.29
N ASN A 392 -13.98 8.70 1.48
CA ASN A 392 -14.74 9.59 0.61
C ASN A 392 -13.81 10.69 0.10
N ALA A 393 -13.79 10.90 -1.21
CA ALA A 393 -13.13 12.02 -1.87
C ALA A 393 -14.19 13.04 -2.28
N SER A 394 -13.94 14.31 -1.96
CA SER A 394 -14.81 15.41 -2.32
C SER A 394 -13.99 16.62 -2.78
N GLY A 395 -14.48 17.31 -3.79
CA GLY A 395 -13.93 18.57 -4.28
C GLY A 395 -14.98 19.24 -5.16
N THR A 396 -14.76 20.49 -5.54
CA THR A 396 -15.69 21.17 -6.45
C THR A 396 -15.81 20.37 -7.74
N ASN A 397 -16.98 19.78 -7.99
CA ASN A 397 -17.29 18.90 -9.12
C ASN A 397 -16.58 17.53 -9.13
N PHE A 398 -15.94 17.15 -8.02
CA PHE A 398 -15.32 15.84 -7.81
C PHE A 398 -15.98 15.07 -6.67
N SER A 399 -16.27 13.79 -6.89
CA SER A 399 -16.82 12.89 -5.87
C SER A 399 -16.32 11.46 -6.05
N GLY A 400 -16.03 10.75 -4.97
CA GLY A 400 -15.72 9.33 -5.03
C GLY A 400 -15.82 8.67 -3.66
N THR A 401 -16.17 7.38 -3.64
CA THR A 401 -16.21 6.58 -2.40
C THR A 401 -15.58 5.23 -2.67
N ALA A 402 -14.74 4.75 -1.76
CA ALA A 402 -14.16 3.42 -1.84
C ALA A 402 -14.15 2.75 -0.46
N THR A 403 -14.35 1.43 -0.43
CA THR A 403 -14.28 0.61 0.79
C THR A 403 -13.33 -0.56 0.56
N GLN A 404 -12.40 -0.80 1.48
CA GLN A 404 -11.46 -1.92 1.42
C GLN A 404 -11.29 -2.54 2.81
N ASN A 405 -11.25 -3.87 2.88
CA ASN A 405 -10.95 -4.60 4.11
C ASN A 405 -9.45 -4.76 4.32
N PHE A 406 -8.96 -4.33 5.48
CA PHE A 406 -7.57 -4.45 5.88
C PHE A 406 -7.44 -5.47 7.01
N ALA A 407 -6.79 -6.59 6.71
CA ALA A 407 -6.52 -7.64 7.70
C ALA A 407 -5.33 -7.31 8.63
N ASN A 408 -4.46 -6.38 8.23
CA ASN A 408 -3.22 -6.05 8.93
C ASN A 408 -3.24 -4.60 9.43
N THR A 409 -2.61 -4.37 10.58
CA THR A 409 -2.36 -3.04 11.15
C THR A 409 -1.10 -2.39 10.55
N GLY A 410 -0.87 -1.11 10.83
CA GLY A 410 0.26 -0.32 10.35
C GLY A 410 0.00 0.38 9.01
N VAL A 411 1.06 0.86 8.37
CA VAL A 411 0.96 1.65 7.12
C VAL A 411 0.55 0.79 5.94
N GLN A 412 -0.59 1.13 5.32
CA GLN A 412 -1.19 0.46 4.18
C GLN A 412 -1.56 1.47 3.08
N ASN A 413 -1.80 0.99 1.85
CA ASN A 413 -2.28 1.83 0.74
C ASN A 413 -3.64 1.36 0.24
N MET A 414 -4.53 2.32 0.00
CA MET A 414 -5.84 2.15 -0.63
C MET A 414 -5.85 2.91 -1.96
N PHE A 415 -6.35 2.29 -3.02
CA PHE A 415 -6.61 2.98 -4.28
C PHE A 415 -8.10 3.28 -4.40
N MET A 416 -8.45 4.51 -4.78
CA MET A 416 -9.84 4.92 -4.96
C MET A 416 -10.02 5.74 -6.24
N ASN A 417 -11.16 5.58 -6.90
CA ASN A 417 -11.52 6.40 -8.05
C ASN A 417 -12.33 7.63 -7.60
N VAL A 418 -12.09 8.77 -8.24
CA VAL A 418 -12.77 10.04 -8.00
C VAL A 418 -13.32 10.56 -9.33
N ASP A 419 -14.63 10.74 -9.40
CA ASP A 419 -15.35 11.14 -10.60
C ASP A 419 -15.48 12.65 -10.66
N TYR A 420 -15.12 13.23 -11.81
CA TYR A 420 -15.37 14.61 -12.18
C TYR A 420 -16.62 14.71 -13.06
N ASN A 421 -17.58 15.54 -12.66
CA ASN A 421 -18.89 15.63 -13.33
C ASN A 421 -18.89 16.45 -14.64
N GLY A 422 -17.75 17.01 -15.05
CA GLY A 422 -17.61 17.84 -16.25
C GLY A 422 -17.91 19.33 -16.06
N GLN A 423 -18.44 19.77 -14.92
CA GLN A 423 -18.95 21.15 -14.74
C GLN A 423 -17.92 22.09 -14.10
N GLY A 424 -18.12 23.40 -14.21
CA GLY A 424 -17.35 24.43 -13.49
C GLY A 424 -16.48 25.31 -14.38
N VAL A 425 -15.45 25.93 -13.78
CA VAL A 425 -14.42 26.72 -14.48
C VAL A 425 -13.09 25.98 -14.48
N ALA A 426 -12.11 26.40 -15.28
CA ALA A 426 -10.79 25.79 -15.26
C ALA A 426 -9.94 26.28 -14.10
N GLY A 427 -8.79 25.65 -13.93
CA GLY A 427 -7.83 25.90 -12.88
C GLY A 427 -7.70 24.73 -11.91
N THR A 428 -6.87 24.94 -10.89
CA THR A 428 -6.55 23.92 -9.90
C THR A 428 -7.73 23.66 -8.97
N ARG A 429 -8.10 22.39 -8.79
CA ARG A 429 -9.16 21.95 -7.88
C ARG A 429 -8.56 21.14 -6.75
N THR A 430 -8.94 21.47 -5.53
CA THR A 430 -8.53 20.71 -4.35
C THR A 430 -9.53 19.57 -4.14
N ILE A 431 -9.01 18.35 -4.07
CA ILE A 431 -9.78 17.17 -3.68
C ILE A 431 -9.33 16.81 -2.28
N THR A 432 -10.30 16.65 -1.37
CA THR A 432 -10.09 16.25 0.01
C THR A 432 -10.61 14.85 0.20
N VAL A 433 -9.75 13.96 0.68
CA VAL A 433 -10.10 12.62 1.10
C VAL A 433 -10.35 12.63 2.61
N SER A 434 -11.44 11.99 3.01
CA SER A 434 -11.93 11.90 4.37
C SER A 434 -12.47 10.49 4.65
N SER A 435 -12.75 10.19 5.92
CA SER A 435 -13.47 8.98 6.30
C SER A 435 -14.64 9.31 7.23
N PRO A 436 -15.73 8.51 7.22
CA PRO A 436 -16.74 8.55 8.28
C PRO A 436 -16.21 8.16 9.68
N SER A 437 -15.06 7.49 9.75
CA SER A 437 -14.47 7.02 11.02
C SER A 437 -13.87 8.19 11.82
N LEU A 438 -14.13 8.21 13.12
CA LEU A 438 -13.67 9.29 14.00
C LEU A 438 -12.15 9.27 14.13
N GLY A 439 -11.53 10.46 14.11
CA GLY A 439 -10.09 10.62 14.29
C GLY A 439 -9.23 10.24 13.07
N ALA A 440 -9.84 9.83 11.95
CA ALA A 440 -9.11 9.42 10.75
C ALA A 440 -8.32 10.55 10.07
N GLY A 441 -8.62 11.82 10.39
CA GLY A 441 -8.01 12.97 9.72
C GLY A 441 -8.49 13.10 8.26
N THR A 442 -7.86 14.02 7.54
CA THR A 442 -8.08 14.24 6.12
C THR A 442 -6.73 14.44 5.42
N CYS A 443 -6.72 14.22 4.12
CA CYS A 443 -5.62 14.67 3.28
C CYS A 443 -6.22 15.35 2.05
N SER A 444 -5.47 16.29 1.46
CA SER A 444 -5.90 16.97 0.26
C SER A 444 -4.78 16.99 -0.76
N PHE A 445 -5.15 16.94 -2.03
CA PHE A 445 -4.26 17.11 -3.16
C PHE A 445 -4.97 17.95 -4.22
N THR A 446 -4.19 18.47 -5.16
CA THR A 446 -4.72 19.32 -6.22
C THR A 446 -4.71 18.63 -7.56
N VAL A 447 -5.79 18.82 -8.33
CA VAL A 447 -5.95 18.34 -9.70
C VAL A 447 -6.19 19.54 -10.61
N PRO A 448 -5.37 19.76 -11.65
CA PRO A 448 -5.66 20.79 -12.63
C PRO A 448 -6.86 20.38 -13.50
N VAL A 449 -7.84 21.28 -13.63
CA VAL A 449 -8.95 21.17 -14.58
C VAL A 449 -8.70 22.14 -15.72
N TYR A 450 -8.63 21.64 -16.95
CA TYR A 450 -8.30 22.45 -18.12
C TYR A 450 -9.57 22.92 -18.85
N ASP A 451 -9.56 24.16 -19.34
CA ASP A 451 -10.55 24.71 -20.29
C ASP A 451 -9.87 24.70 -21.64
N GLY A 452 -10.19 23.73 -22.49
CA GLY A 452 -9.61 23.69 -23.82
C GLY A 452 -10.06 24.92 -24.61
N PHE A 453 -9.13 25.74 -25.10
CA PHE A 453 -9.47 27.04 -25.72
C PHE A 453 -8.92 27.22 -27.15
N PHE A 454 -8.18 26.25 -27.65
CA PHE A 454 -7.77 26.20 -29.05
C PHE A 454 -7.75 24.77 -29.56
N THR A 455 -7.81 24.58 -30.87
CA THR A 455 -7.61 23.28 -31.53
C THR A 455 -6.36 23.35 -32.39
N PHE A 456 -5.64 22.23 -32.51
CA PHE A 456 -4.69 22.10 -33.60
C PHE A 456 -5.43 21.94 -34.93
N GLY A 457 -4.92 22.57 -35.98
CA GLY A 457 -5.33 22.34 -37.35
C GLY A 457 -4.60 21.14 -37.95
N ASP A 458 -4.61 21.04 -39.28
CA ASP A 458 -3.86 20.00 -39.99
C ASP A 458 -2.35 20.28 -39.94
N CYS A 459 -1.70 19.69 -38.95
CA CYS A 459 -0.27 19.89 -38.72
C CYS A 459 0.62 19.24 -39.79
N GLU A 460 0.12 18.31 -40.61
CA GLU A 460 0.89 17.82 -41.76
C GLU A 460 1.09 18.90 -42.82
N ASN A 461 0.19 19.89 -42.89
CA ASN A 461 0.32 21.07 -43.74
C ASN A 461 1.12 22.23 -43.10
N SER A 462 1.72 22.01 -41.92
CA SER A 462 2.62 23.00 -41.30
C SER A 462 3.85 23.30 -42.15
N THR A 463 4.35 24.53 -42.05
CA THR A 463 5.50 25.02 -42.83
C THR A 463 6.78 25.04 -41.99
N LEU A 464 7.88 24.55 -42.55
CA LEU A 464 9.21 24.52 -41.93
C LEU A 464 10.09 25.62 -42.54
N SER A 465 10.91 26.28 -41.71
CA SER A 465 11.84 27.32 -42.18
C SER A 465 13.06 26.78 -42.94
N GLY A 466 13.28 25.46 -42.96
CA GLY A 466 14.38 24.81 -43.68
C GLY A 466 14.33 23.28 -43.61
N THR A 467 15.37 22.62 -44.10
CA THR A 467 15.50 21.16 -44.12
C THR A 467 16.43 20.67 -43.01
N PHE A 468 16.32 19.37 -42.69
CA PHE A 468 17.17 18.68 -41.73
C PHE A 468 17.92 17.54 -42.44
N THR A 469 19.19 17.33 -42.11
CA THR A 469 20.03 16.28 -42.69
C THR A 469 20.35 15.24 -41.62
N GLN A 470 20.23 13.97 -42.00
CA GLN A 470 20.51 12.84 -41.12
C GLN A 470 21.89 12.96 -40.46
N GLY A 471 21.92 12.90 -39.13
CA GLY A 471 23.16 12.97 -38.35
C GLY A 471 23.76 14.37 -38.18
N VAL A 472 23.13 15.44 -38.68
CA VAL A 472 23.61 16.82 -38.56
C VAL A 472 22.65 17.67 -37.74
N ALA A 473 23.09 18.09 -36.55
CA ALA A 473 22.28 18.94 -35.66
C ALA A 473 21.94 20.29 -36.32
N ALA A 474 20.67 20.72 -36.19
CA ALA A 474 20.21 22.00 -36.73
C ALA A 474 18.99 22.52 -35.96
N THR A 475 18.79 23.84 -35.95
CA THR A 475 17.58 24.47 -35.40
C THR A 475 16.80 25.15 -36.51
N GLN A 476 15.49 24.90 -36.56
CA GLN A 476 14.57 25.55 -37.49
C GLN A 476 13.30 25.98 -36.73
N SER A 477 12.39 26.66 -37.41
CA SER A 477 11.06 26.98 -36.88
C SER A 477 9.99 26.25 -37.69
N ILE A 478 8.94 25.82 -36.99
CA ILE A 478 7.75 25.22 -37.60
C ILE A 478 6.53 26.08 -37.28
N THR A 479 5.74 26.41 -38.31
CA THR A 479 4.49 27.16 -38.16
C THR A 479 3.31 26.23 -38.30
N ILE A 480 2.58 26.05 -37.21
CA ILE A 480 1.51 25.07 -37.03
C ILE A 480 0.16 25.77 -37.11
N PRO A 481 -0.80 25.26 -37.89
CA PRO A 481 -2.16 25.80 -37.90
C PRO A 481 -2.87 25.51 -36.57
N ILE A 482 -3.58 26.48 -36.05
CA ILE A 482 -4.42 26.37 -34.85
C ILE A 482 -5.72 27.14 -35.06
N THR A 483 -6.76 26.83 -34.29
CA THR A 483 -7.97 27.66 -34.19
C THR A 483 -8.20 28.01 -32.74
N VAL A 484 -8.10 29.28 -32.39
CA VAL A 484 -8.26 29.76 -31.02
C VAL A 484 -9.69 30.26 -30.82
N THR A 485 -10.46 29.58 -29.97
CA THR A 485 -11.86 29.91 -29.67
C THR A 485 -12.00 30.89 -28.50
N LYS A 486 -10.95 31.05 -27.70
CA LYS A 486 -10.89 32.00 -26.58
C LYS A 486 -9.44 32.38 -26.27
N VAL A 487 -9.20 33.62 -25.83
CA VAL A 487 -7.87 34.09 -25.42
C VAL A 487 -7.38 33.27 -24.22
N GLY A 488 -6.15 32.77 -24.28
CA GLY A 488 -5.56 31.97 -23.21
C GLY A 488 -4.05 31.80 -23.37
N THR A 489 -3.36 31.47 -22.28
CA THR A 489 -1.94 31.13 -22.31
C THR A 489 -1.79 29.62 -22.29
N THR A 490 -0.97 29.10 -23.19
CA THR A 490 -0.71 27.66 -23.34
C THR A 490 0.79 27.42 -23.48
N THR A 491 1.23 26.22 -23.14
CA THR A 491 2.54 25.70 -23.53
C THR A 491 2.34 24.57 -24.52
N ILE A 492 2.84 24.74 -25.74
CA ILE A 492 2.86 23.70 -26.76
C ILE A 492 4.24 23.05 -26.73
N ASN A 493 4.27 21.76 -26.39
CA ASN A 493 5.50 20.98 -26.33
C ASN A 493 5.58 20.07 -27.54
N LEU A 494 6.78 20.00 -28.12
CA LEU A 494 7.15 18.97 -29.07
C LEU A 494 7.58 17.73 -28.31
N ILE A 495 6.87 16.64 -28.55
CA ILE A 495 7.22 15.29 -28.10
C ILE A 495 7.86 14.60 -29.30
N SER A 496 9.16 14.38 -29.19
CA SER A 496 9.97 13.72 -30.20
C SER A 496 11.23 13.17 -29.53
N SER A 497 11.78 12.13 -30.12
CA SER A 497 13.00 11.43 -29.71
C SER A 497 14.29 12.16 -30.14
N GLU A 498 14.26 12.89 -31.25
CA GLU A 498 15.44 13.60 -31.77
C GLU A 498 15.21 15.10 -31.98
N PHE A 499 13.96 15.56 -31.92
CA PHE A 499 13.63 16.97 -31.97
C PHE A 499 13.12 17.44 -30.62
N SER A 500 13.55 18.63 -30.24
CA SER A 500 13.06 19.32 -29.05
C SER A 500 12.48 20.67 -29.45
N GLY A 501 11.42 21.09 -28.77
CA GLY A 501 10.77 22.36 -29.03
C GLY A 501 9.69 22.60 -28.00
N SER A 502 9.61 23.83 -27.51
CA SER A 502 8.54 24.24 -26.61
C SER A 502 8.27 25.72 -26.82
N LEU A 503 7.00 26.09 -26.80
CA LEU A 503 6.58 27.47 -26.83
C LEU A 503 5.49 27.70 -25.78
N THR A 504 5.76 28.59 -24.84
CA THR A 504 4.74 29.18 -23.98
C THR A 504 4.31 30.51 -24.58
N ALA A 505 3.04 30.64 -24.96
CA ALA A 505 2.50 31.85 -25.58
C ALA A 505 1.06 32.11 -25.14
N THR A 506 0.70 33.40 -25.07
CA THR A 506 -0.69 33.84 -24.97
C THR A 506 -1.27 33.92 -26.38
N LEU A 507 -2.22 33.05 -26.69
CA LEU A 507 -2.86 32.99 -27.99
C LEU A 507 -4.04 33.96 -28.04
N ALA A 508 -4.11 34.74 -29.12
CA ALA A 508 -5.20 35.68 -29.33
C ALA A 508 -6.43 34.99 -29.93
N LEU A 509 -7.62 35.55 -29.68
CA LEU A 509 -8.87 35.06 -30.30
C LEU A 509 -8.74 35.08 -31.82
N ASN A 510 -9.20 34.02 -32.49
CA ASN A 510 -9.11 33.83 -33.95
C ASN A 510 -7.68 33.74 -34.52
N GLN A 511 -6.64 33.59 -33.69
CA GLN A 511 -5.31 33.29 -34.19
C GLN A 511 -5.31 31.94 -34.92
N THR A 512 -4.72 31.92 -36.13
CA THR A 512 -4.81 30.79 -37.07
C THR A 512 -3.54 29.94 -37.16
N SER A 513 -2.43 30.42 -36.60
CA SER A 513 -1.17 29.69 -36.57
C SER A 513 -0.27 30.09 -35.40
N VAL A 514 0.69 29.24 -35.07
CA VAL A 514 1.71 29.46 -34.05
C VAL A 514 3.05 28.94 -34.53
N THR A 515 4.11 29.72 -34.34
CA THR A 515 5.46 29.36 -34.78
C THR A 515 6.29 28.90 -33.58
N ILE A 516 6.80 27.68 -33.64
CA ILE A 516 7.56 27.03 -32.56
C ILE A 516 9.00 26.82 -33.04
N PRO A 517 10.02 27.21 -32.27
CA PRO A 517 11.39 26.82 -32.56
C PRO A 517 11.59 25.33 -32.25
N ILE A 518 12.15 24.59 -33.19
CA ILE A 518 12.44 23.16 -33.07
C ILE A 518 13.92 22.88 -33.36
N THR A 519 14.57 22.16 -32.46
CA THR A 519 15.98 21.80 -32.54
C THR A 519 16.11 20.30 -32.78
N TYR A 520 16.69 19.93 -33.92
CA TYR A 520 17.11 18.56 -34.21
C TYR A 520 18.47 18.29 -33.57
N THR A 521 18.48 17.37 -32.61
CA THR A 521 19.66 16.86 -31.93
C THR A 521 19.75 15.37 -32.26
N PRO A 522 20.55 14.97 -33.27
CA PRO A 522 20.61 13.59 -33.75
C PRO A 522 21.10 12.67 -32.63
N ASN A 523 20.21 11.83 -32.12
CA ASN A 523 20.51 10.80 -31.13
C ASN A 523 20.55 9.41 -31.80
N ASN A 524 19.89 9.28 -32.96
CA ASN A 524 19.92 8.14 -33.85
C ASN A 524 20.46 8.57 -35.23
N PRO A 525 21.74 8.30 -35.54
CA PRO A 525 22.33 8.68 -36.83
C PRO A 525 21.68 7.98 -38.04
N ASN A 526 20.83 6.97 -37.83
CA ASN A 526 20.11 6.24 -38.89
C ASN A 526 18.66 6.71 -39.09
N SER A 527 18.22 7.76 -38.40
CA SER A 527 16.89 8.31 -38.58
C SER A 527 16.73 8.94 -39.98
N THR A 528 15.71 8.51 -40.72
CA THR A 528 15.37 9.05 -42.05
C THR A 528 14.24 10.09 -41.98
N GLY A 529 13.74 10.36 -40.78
CA GLY A 529 12.58 11.18 -40.54
C GLY A 529 11.94 10.82 -39.21
N GLU A 530 11.16 11.76 -38.69
CA GLU A 530 10.40 11.57 -37.47
C GLU A 530 9.04 12.25 -37.58
N THR A 531 8.02 11.62 -37.02
CA THR A 531 6.71 12.27 -36.83
C THR A 531 6.77 13.11 -35.56
N LEU A 532 6.88 14.42 -35.73
CA LEU A 532 6.83 15.38 -34.64
C LEU A 532 5.43 15.42 -34.06
N THR A 533 5.31 15.16 -32.75
CA THR A 533 4.03 15.22 -32.05
C THR A 533 3.97 16.49 -31.22
N PHE A 534 3.11 17.44 -31.60
CA PHE A 534 2.85 18.63 -30.79
C PHE A 534 1.69 18.37 -29.84
N ALA A 535 1.90 18.72 -28.57
CA ALA A 535 0.93 18.49 -27.51
C ALA A 535 0.74 19.73 -26.65
N SER A 536 -0.51 19.99 -26.27
CA SER A 536 -0.87 20.94 -25.23
C SER A 536 -2.05 20.39 -24.44
N ASN A 537 -2.05 20.62 -23.12
CA ASN A 537 -3.13 20.21 -22.23
C ASN A 537 -4.38 21.10 -22.39
N GLU A 538 -4.20 22.28 -23.00
CA GLU A 538 -5.20 23.31 -23.25
C GLU A 538 -5.76 23.26 -24.68
N ALA A 539 -5.31 22.31 -25.50
CA ALA A 539 -5.82 22.07 -26.83
C ALA A 539 -7.02 21.08 -26.82
N ILE A 540 -8.08 21.37 -27.57
CA ILE A 540 -9.29 20.55 -27.71
C ILE A 540 -9.05 19.47 -28.79
N GLY A 541 -9.22 18.19 -28.44
CA GLY A 541 -9.04 17.05 -29.35
C GLY A 541 -10.32 16.21 -29.45
N ALA A 542 -10.41 15.34 -30.46
CA ALA A 542 -11.57 14.48 -30.70
C ALA A 542 -11.83 13.45 -29.57
N TYR A 543 -10.86 13.22 -28.68
CA TYR A 543 -10.96 12.32 -27.54
C TYR A 543 -10.76 13.07 -26.21
N PRO A 544 -11.69 12.95 -25.23
CA PRO A 544 -11.64 13.65 -23.94
C PRO A 544 -10.38 13.39 -23.09
N THR A 545 -9.75 12.24 -23.27
CA THR A 545 -8.83 11.63 -22.30
C THR A 545 -7.35 11.81 -22.62
N LEU A 546 -7.00 12.47 -23.73
CA LEU A 546 -5.61 12.67 -24.17
C LEU A 546 -5.34 14.16 -24.43
N PRO A 547 -4.08 14.67 -24.33
CA PRO A 547 -3.72 15.96 -24.91
C PRO A 547 -4.21 15.99 -26.37
N ALA A 548 -4.70 17.12 -26.87
CA ALA A 548 -4.94 17.17 -28.30
C ALA A 548 -3.56 17.14 -28.96
N PHE A 549 -3.29 16.08 -29.69
CA PHE A 549 -2.05 15.92 -30.42
C PHE A 549 -2.26 16.36 -31.85
N CYS A 550 -1.22 16.92 -32.44
CA CYS A 550 -1.13 16.95 -33.88
C CYS A 550 0.26 16.54 -34.34
N TYR A 551 0.32 16.02 -35.56
CA TYR A 551 1.49 15.35 -36.07
C TYR A 551 2.01 16.08 -37.32
N LYS A 552 3.32 16.21 -37.43
CA LYS A 552 4.01 16.58 -38.66
C LYS A 552 5.11 15.59 -38.94
N SER A 553 5.01 14.87 -40.04
CA SER A 553 6.08 14.02 -40.51
C SER A 553 7.19 14.88 -41.10
N ILE A 554 8.38 14.80 -40.51
CA ILE A 554 9.61 15.40 -41.05
C ILE A 554 10.42 14.28 -41.67
N THR A 555 10.77 14.41 -42.94
CA THR A 555 11.78 13.55 -43.57
C THR A 555 13.15 14.20 -43.38
N LEU A 556 14.10 13.45 -42.83
CA LEU A 556 15.50 13.85 -42.79
C LEU A 556 16.10 13.54 -44.17
N ASN A 557 16.79 14.52 -44.76
CA ASN A 557 17.56 14.28 -45.97
C ASN A 557 18.62 13.22 -45.65
N PRO A 558 18.64 12.09 -46.38
CA PRO A 558 19.55 10.99 -46.07
C PRO A 558 21.00 11.46 -46.16
N ALA A 559 21.82 10.99 -45.23
CA ALA A 559 23.25 10.93 -45.49
C ALA A 559 23.43 9.93 -46.65
N PRO A 560 24.16 10.26 -47.72
CA PRO A 560 24.11 9.47 -48.95
C PRO A 560 24.52 8.00 -48.71
N SER A 561 23.58 7.05 -48.88
CA SER A 561 23.88 5.60 -48.96
C SER A 561 22.76 4.76 -49.62
N ASN A 562 23.13 3.63 -50.23
CA ASN A 562 22.47 2.99 -51.38
C ASN A 562 21.95 1.54 -51.08
N CYS A 563 20.82 1.31 -50.39
CA CYS A 563 20.32 -0.07 -50.13
C CYS A 563 18.84 -0.34 -50.52
N PRO A 564 18.51 -1.56 -51.03
CA PRO A 564 17.17 -1.92 -51.55
C PRO A 564 16.17 -2.47 -50.49
N GLU A 565 14.87 -2.46 -50.84
CA GLU A 565 13.72 -2.65 -49.92
C GLU A 565 13.40 -4.11 -49.51
N LEU A 566 13.61 -5.11 -50.37
CA LEU A 566 13.48 -6.54 -50.05
C LEU A 566 14.44 -7.28 -50.99
N LEU A 567 15.37 -8.06 -50.44
CA LEU A 567 16.30 -8.84 -51.25
C LEU A 567 15.92 -10.31 -51.20
N THR A 568 15.31 -10.77 -52.28
CA THR A 568 15.29 -12.19 -52.62
C THR A 568 16.65 -12.51 -53.23
N LEU A 569 17.41 -13.39 -52.59
CA LEU A 569 18.75 -13.73 -53.08
C LEU A 569 18.62 -14.40 -54.45
N PRO A 570 19.18 -13.83 -55.53
CA PRO A 570 19.15 -14.48 -56.83
C PRO A 570 19.96 -15.78 -56.78
N GLN A 571 19.56 -16.76 -57.60
CA GLN A 571 20.42 -17.91 -57.90
C GLN A 571 21.63 -17.40 -58.69
N ASP A 572 22.84 -17.57 -58.15
CA ASP A 572 24.09 -17.15 -58.84
C ASP A 572 24.39 -18.04 -60.07
N ASP A 573 23.70 -19.18 -60.22
CA ASP A 573 23.72 -20.04 -61.41
C ASP A 573 22.28 -20.42 -61.79
N PRO A 574 21.80 -20.13 -63.01
CA PRO A 574 20.45 -20.51 -63.45
C PRO A 574 20.21 -22.03 -63.46
N THR A 575 21.20 -22.86 -63.11
CA THR A 575 21.09 -24.33 -63.06
C THR A 575 21.32 -24.98 -61.68
N SER A 576 21.68 -24.25 -60.60
CA SER A 576 21.74 -24.86 -59.26
C SER A 576 21.45 -23.91 -58.09
N ALA A 577 20.73 -24.41 -57.07
CA ALA A 577 20.22 -23.67 -55.92
C ALA A 577 21.24 -23.40 -54.80
N THR A 578 22.53 -23.22 -55.11
CA THR A 578 23.63 -23.43 -54.14
C THR A 578 24.67 -22.29 -54.09
N ILE A 579 24.97 -21.76 -52.90
CA ILE A 579 26.08 -20.83 -52.60
C ILE A 579 27.29 -21.67 -52.16
N ASN A 580 28.32 -21.75 -53.00
CA ASN A 580 29.37 -22.76 -52.88
C ASN A 580 30.80 -22.21 -52.67
N ASN A 581 31.03 -20.88 -52.62
CA ASN A 581 32.38 -20.35 -52.29
C ASN A 581 32.42 -18.88 -51.82
N GLY A 582 33.31 -18.57 -50.86
CA GLY A 582 33.67 -17.22 -50.41
C GLY A 582 32.87 -16.64 -49.22
N SER A 583 33.31 -15.48 -48.69
CA SER A 583 32.53 -14.69 -47.74
C SER A 583 31.57 -13.76 -48.48
N ARG A 584 30.26 -13.89 -48.23
CA ARG A 584 29.20 -13.09 -48.88
C ARG A 584 28.41 -12.34 -47.81
N THR A 585 28.15 -11.06 -48.04
CA THR A 585 27.27 -10.25 -47.17
C THR A 585 26.13 -9.69 -48.00
N PHE A 586 24.90 -9.90 -47.53
CA PHE A 586 23.69 -9.41 -48.18
C PHE A 586 22.94 -8.48 -47.23
N LYS A 587 22.55 -7.30 -47.73
CA LYS A 587 21.88 -6.26 -46.95
C LYS A 587 20.63 -5.74 -47.67
N ALA A 588 19.50 -5.73 -46.97
CA ALA A 588 18.22 -5.21 -47.45
C ALA A 588 17.29 -4.92 -46.27
N LYS A 589 16.12 -4.31 -46.48
CA LYS A 589 15.17 -4.15 -45.36
C LYS A 589 14.52 -5.46 -44.92
N GLY A 590 14.35 -6.41 -45.83
CA GLY A 590 13.97 -7.80 -45.55
C GLY A 590 14.78 -8.78 -46.40
N ILE A 591 14.99 -10.00 -45.91
CA ILE A 591 15.69 -11.08 -46.64
C ILE A 591 14.84 -12.35 -46.62
N LEU A 592 14.65 -12.95 -47.81
CA LEU A 592 14.10 -14.29 -47.99
C LEU A 592 15.19 -15.20 -48.53
N ALA A 593 15.65 -16.17 -47.73
CA ALA A 593 16.70 -17.11 -48.12
C ALA A 593 16.10 -18.48 -48.45
N THR A 594 16.24 -18.89 -49.71
CA THR A 594 15.79 -20.20 -50.25
C THR A 594 16.95 -21.08 -50.73
N ASN A 595 18.19 -20.63 -50.56
CA ASN A 595 19.38 -21.23 -51.15
C ASN A 595 20.02 -22.27 -50.21
N ALA A 596 20.80 -23.19 -50.77
CA ALA A 596 21.67 -24.08 -50.01
C ALA A 596 23.09 -23.50 -49.90
N ILE A 597 23.70 -23.50 -48.71
CA ILE A 597 25.09 -23.07 -48.47
C ILE A 597 25.93 -24.34 -48.39
N THR A 598 26.90 -24.50 -49.29
CA THR A 598 27.70 -25.73 -49.40
C THR A 598 29.19 -25.43 -49.37
N ASN A 599 30.00 -26.48 -49.19
CA ASN A 599 31.45 -26.48 -48.97
C ASN A 599 31.93 -25.97 -47.60
N ALA A 600 32.77 -26.77 -46.93
CA ALA A 600 33.39 -26.41 -45.66
C ALA A 600 34.25 -25.14 -45.84
N GLY A 601 33.96 -24.09 -45.05
CA GLY A 601 34.64 -22.78 -45.09
C GLY A 601 33.86 -21.63 -45.73
N THR A 602 32.68 -21.87 -46.32
CA THR A 602 31.81 -20.80 -46.85
C THR A 602 31.14 -20.02 -45.70
N ASN A 603 31.23 -18.68 -45.71
CA ASN A 603 30.63 -17.81 -44.68
C ASN A 603 29.64 -16.81 -45.30
N VAL A 604 28.36 -16.88 -44.92
CA VAL A 604 27.31 -16.02 -45.46
C VAL A 604 26.65 -15.20 -44.35
N VAL A 605 26.67 -13.87 -44.47
CA VAL A 605 26.04 -12.95 -43.52
C VAL A 605 24.81 -12.29 -44.15
N TYR A 606 23.64 -12.56 -43.60
CA TYR A 606 22.38 -11.88 -43.91
C TYR A 606 22.15 -10.77 -42.89
N THR A 607 22.00 -9.53 -43.37
CA THR A 607 21.70 -8.37 -42.52
C THR A 607 20.41 -7.72 -43.00
N ALA A 608 19.36 -7.73 -42.18
CA ALA A 608 18.07 -7.16 -42.54
C ALA A 608 17.55 -6.16 -41.50
N GLU A 609 16.80 -5.14 -41.92
CA GLU A 609 16.21 -4.18 -40.96
C GLU A 609 14.97 -4.73 -40.24
N LYS A 610 14.24 -5.66 -40.86
CA LYS A 610 12.94 -6.13 -40.35
C LYS A 610 12.88 -7.64 -40.11
N ASN A 611 13.25 -8.43 -41.11
CA ASN A 611 13.15 -9.89 -41.03
C ASN A 611 14.16 -10.61 -41.93
N ILE A 612 14.54 -11.81 -41.50
CA ILE A 612 15.27 -12.79 -42.28
C ILE A 612 14.44 -14.08 -42.20
N LEU A 613 13.87 -14.50 -43.31
CA LEU A 613 13.03 -15.69 -43.37
C LEU A 613 13.79 -16.82 -44.08
N LEU A 614 14.02 -17.92 -43.35
CA LEU A 614 14.57 -19.16 -43.90
C LEU A 614 13.39 -20.04 -44.33
N SER A 615 13.22 -20.21 -45.64
CA SER A 615 12.07 -20.93 -46.20
C SER A 615 12.40 -22.38 -46.53
N THR A 616 11.36 -23.17 -46.78
CA THR A 616 11.47 -24.56 -47.26
C THR A 616 12.41 -24.64 -48.46
N GLY A 617 13.53 -25.34 -48.32
CA GLY A 617 14.60 -25.41 -49.33
C GLY A 617 15.95 -24.87 -48.87
N PHE A 618 15.99 -24.05 -47.82
CA PHE A 618 17.24 -23.64 -47.19
C PHE A 618 18.00 -24.84 -46.59
N LYS A 619 19.29 -24.97 -46.89
CA LYS A 619 20.19 -26.03 -46.38
C LYS A 619 21.57 -25.46 -46.12
N ALA A 620 22.31 -26.00 -45.16
CA ALA A 620 23.70 -25.64 -44.90
C ALA A 620 24.51 -26.92 -44.62
N ASP A 621 25.58 -27.14 -45.38
CA ASP A 621 26.45 -28.31 -45.22
C ASP A 621 27.34 -28.19 -43.98
N ALA A 622 27.77 -29.35 -43.45
CA ALA A 622 28.70 -29.41 -42.33
C ALA A 622 30.00 -28.65 -42.63
N GLY A 623 30.35 -27.68 -41.78
CA GLY A 623 31.52 -26.82 -41.94
C GLY A 623 31.27 -25.46 -42.62
N THR A 624 30.02 -25.14 -42.99
CA THR A 624 29.61 -23.80 -43.43
C THR A 624 29.20 -22.91 -42.24
N VAL A 625 29.32 -21.58 -42.38
CA VAL A 625 28.85 -20.60 -41.39
C VAL A 625 27.81 -19.70 -42.04
N PHE A 626 26.63 -19.57 -41.42
CA PHE A 626 25.68 -18.51 -41.76
C PHE A 626 25.40 -17.64 -40.55
N SER A 627 25.25 -16.34 -40.75
CA SER A 627 24.93 -15.36 -39.70
C SER A 627 23.73 -14.54 -40.13
N ALA A 628 22.66 -14.53 -39.33
CA ALA A 628 21.48 -13.71 -39.53
C ALA A 628 21.47 -12.55 -38.53
N LYS A 629 21.43 -11.31 -39.00
CA LYS A 629 21.47 -10.09 -38.18
C LYS A 629 20.26 -9.20 -38.49
N ILE A 630 19.49 -8.85 -37.47
CA ILE A 630 18.44 -7.82 -37.59
C ILE A 630 19.01 -6.48 -37.12
N GLU A 631 19.06 -5.48 -37.99
CA GLU A 631 19.43 -4.09 -37.65
C GLU A 631 18.21 -3.34 -37.08
N ASN A 632 18.43 -2.39 -36.15
CA ASN A 632 17.41 -1.52 -35.54
C ASN A 632 16.29 -2.20 -34.73
N CYS A 633 16.64 -3.04 -33.75
CA CYS A 633 15.69 -3.36 -32.67
C CYS A 633 15.51 -2.12 -31.76
N PRO A 634 14.28 -1.62 -31.51
CA PRO A 634 14.08 -0.48 -30.60
C PRO A 634 14.53 -0.87 -29.17
N GLN A 635 15.54 -0.19 -28.63
CA GLN A 635 16.06 -0.46 -27.29
C GLN A 635 15.11 0.09 -26.21
N SER A 636 14.07 -0.65 -25.85
CA SER A 636 13.45 -0.51 -24.53
C SER A 636 14.41 -1.04 -23.46
N GLN A 637 14.61 -0.30 -22.38
CA GLN A 637 15.38 -0.78 -21.22
C GLN A 637 14.79 -2.12 -20.74
N ALA A 638 15.64 -3.11 -20.47
CA ALA A 638 15.21 -4.38 -19.91
C ALA A 638 14.83 -4.19 -18.42
N ALA A 639 13.82 -4.93 -17.96
CA ALA A 639 13.38 -4.85 -16.56
C ALA A 639 14.40 -5.47 -15.56
N THR A 640 15.32 -6.29 -16.07
CA THR A 640 16.36 -7.01 -15.32
C THR A 640 17.65 -7.09 -16.16
N MET A 641 18.75 -7.51 -15.55
CA MET A 641 19.92 -7.98 -16.30
C MET A 641 19.57 -9.28 -17.03
N TYR A 642 20.22 -9.55 -18.16
CA TYR A 642 19.89 -10.73 -18.96
C TYR A 642 21.08 -11.32 -19.70
N MET A 643 21.04 -12.62 -19.94
CA MET A 643 22.00 -13.32 -20.80
C MET A 643 21.61 -13.20 -22.27
N GLN A 644 22.61 -13.02 -23.12
CA GLN A 644 22.45 -13.16 -24.56
C GLN A 644 23.66 -13.95 -25.10
N GLY A 645 23.42 -15.22 -25.43
CA GLY A 645 24.49 -16.19 -25.63
C GLY A 645 25.32 -16.34 -24.35
N LYS A 646 26.65 -16.33 -24.47
CA LYS A 646 27.55 -16.38 -23.30
C LYS A 646 27.68 -15.08 -22.52
N ASP A 647 27.21 -13.96 -23.06
CA ASP A 647 27.51 -12.63 -22.53
C ASP A 647 26.35 -12.13 -21.66
N LEU A 648 26.69 -11.59 -20.49
CA LEU A 648 25.76 -10.92 -19.59
C LEU A 648 25.57 -9.47 -20.02
N TYR A 649 24.34 -8.98 -20.00
CA TYR A 649 23.98 -7.61 -20.28
C TYR A 649 23.29 -6.97 -19.08
N ASP A 650 23.59 -5.70 -18.82
CA ASP A 650 22.86 -4.91 -17.85
C ASP A 650 21.45 -4.55 -18.35
N ALA A 651 20.64 -3.95 -17.47
CA ALA A 651 19.28 -3.53 -17.79
C ALA A 651 19.21 -2.48 -18.93
N ASN A 652 20.31 -1.79 -19.24
CA ASN A 652 20.42 -0.83 -20.34
C ASN A 652 21.06 -1.46 -21.58
N ARG A 653 21.09 -2.81 -21.64
CA ARG A 653 21.59 -3.60 -22.77
C ARG A 653 23.06 -3.35 -23.08
N GLN A 654 23.86 -2.95 -22.09
CA GLN A 654 25.31 -2.90 -22.20
C GLN A 654 25.91 -4.20 -21.71
N LYS A 655 26.87 -4.74 -22.47
CA LYS A 655 27.61 -5.92 -22.06
C LYS A 655 28.31 -5.65 -20.74
N PHE A 656 28.07 -6.50 -19.75
CA PHE A 656 28.58 -6.36 -18.40
C PHE A 656 29.50 -7.54 -18.06
N ILE A 657 30.75 -7.24 -17.70
CA ILE A 657 31.74 -8.23 -17.33
C ILE A 657 32.03 -8.07 -15.83
N ILE A 658 31.73 -9.12 -15.05
CA ILE A 658 31.90 -9.12 -13.59
C ILE A 658 33.39 -9.04 -13.23
N ARG A 659 33.75 -8.06 -12.40
CA ARG A 659 35.08 -7.83 -11.82
C ARG A 659 34.89 -7.38 -10.37
N GLY A 660 35.05 -8.30 -9.43
CA GLY A 660 34.69 -8.01 -8.05
C GLY A 660 35.27 -8.94 -7.02
N VAL A 661 34.61 -8.98 -5.86
CA VAL A 661 35.06 -9.72 -4.68
C VAL A 661 33.89 -10.47 -4.04
N ASN A 662 34.21 -11.54 -3.34
CA ASN A 662 33.33 -12.19 -2.39
C ASN A 662 33.44 -11.48 -1.04
N TYR A 663 32.29 -11.20 -0.43
CA TYR A 663 32.17 -10.64 0.91
C TYR A 663 31.43 -11.65 1.79
N PRO A 664 32.15 -12.31 2.72
CA PRO A 664 31.59 -13.20 3.73
C PRO A 664 30.78 -12.43 4.79
N VAL A 665 29.72 -11.72 4.37
CA VAL A 665 29.02 -10.72 5.20
C VAL A 665 28.42 -11.33 6.46
N MET A 666 27.91 -12.56 6.38
CA MET A 666 27.39 -13.27 7.55
C MET A 666 28.51 -13.80 8.45
N ASP A 667 29.70 -14.07 7.89
CA ASP A 667 30.90 -14.54 8.57
C ASP A 667 31.78 -13.43 9.16
N ASP A 668 31.57 -12.16 8.80
CA ASP A 668 32.40 -11.00 9.21
C ASP A 668 32.20 -10.55 10.68
N TRP A 669 31.08 -10.97 11.29
CA TRP A 669 30.57 -10.66 12.63
C TRP A 669 30.39 -9.16 12.95
N GLY A 670 30.60 -8.27 11.99
CA GLY A 670 30.27 -6.85 12.08
C GLY A 670 28.84 -6.56 11.63
N PHE A 671 28.33 -7.34 10.68
CA PHE A 671 26.98 -7.20 10.14
C PHE A 671 25.91 -7.68 11.14
N PRO A 672 24.76 -6.99 11.29
CA PRO A 672 24.28 -5.85 10.51
C PRO A 672 24.71 -4.47 11.04
N ALA A 673 25.40 -4.40 12.18
CA ALA A 673 25.78 -3.12 12.79
C ALA A 673 26.78 -2.32 11.93
N ASN A 674 27.69 -3.02 11.26
CA ASN A 674 28.62 -2.46 10.29
C ASN A 674 28.74 -3.40 9.09
N ASP A 675 28.92 -2.84 7.90
CA ASP A 675 29.23 -3.58 6.68
C ASP A 675 30.42 -2.96 5.97
N LEU A 676 31.02 -3.72 5.05
CA LEU A 676 32.22 -3.32 4.31
C LEU A 676 31.95 -2.89 2.86
N ILE A 677 30.68 -2.69 2.47
CA ILE A 677 30.33 -2.36 1.06
C ILE A 677 31.03 -1.09 0.57
N THR A 678 31.11 -0.06 1.41
CA THR A 678 31.79 1.19 1.05
C THR A 678 33.32 1.05 1.02
N GLU A 679 33.90 0.12 1.80
CA GLU A 679 35.33 -0.17 1.71
C GLU A 679 35.64 -1.00 0.45
N ILE A 680 34.76 -1.94 0.08
CA ILE A 680 34.85 -2.69 -1.17
C ILE A 680 34.72 -1.76 -2.37
N GLU A 681 33.81 -0.79 -2.35
CA GLU A 681 33.61 0.17 -3.44
C GLU A 681 34.90 0.89 -3.84
N LYS A 682 35.73 1.29 -2.86
CA LYS A 682 37.02 1.97 -3.10
C LYS A 682 38.01 1.17 -3.94
N SER A 683 37.82 -0.14 -4.05
CA SER A 683 38.61 -0.99 -4.95
C SER A 683 38.26 -0.79 -6.44
N GLY A 684 37.10 -0.22 -6.73
CA GLY A 684 36.51 -0.11 -8.07
C GLY A 684 35.71 -1.35 -8.50
N ALA A 685 35.50 -2.32 -7.61
CA ALA A 685 34.78 -3.56 -7.91
C ALA A 685 33.40 -3.24 -8.47
N ASN A 686 33.03 -3.78 -9.64
CA ASN A 686 31.71 -3.52 -10.25
C ASN A 686 30.62 -4.50 -9.78
N ALA A 687 31.00 -5.53 -9.02
CA ALA A 687 30.13 -6.52 -8.44
C ALA A 687 30.66 -6.98 -7.09
N VAL A 688 29.76 -7.46 -6.22
CA VAL A 688 30.09 -8.06 -4.93
C VAL A 688 29.22 -9.28 -4.72
N ARG A 689 29.83 -10.43 -4.43
CA ARG A 689 29.12 -11.66 -4.09
C ARG A 689 28.94 -11.73 -2.58
N LEU A 690 27.69 -11.78 -2.14
CA LEU A 690 27.26 -11.62 -0.76
C LEU A 690 26.90 -12.99 -0.20
N GLN A 691 27.76 -13.50 0.67
CA GLN A 691 27.53 -14.76 1.35
C GLN A 691 26.36 -14.63 2.33
N TRP A 692 25.29 -15.37 2.07
CA TRP A 692 24.11 -15.38 2.92
C TRP A 692 23.76 -16.80 3.36
N TYR A 693 22.90 -16.91 4.36
CA TYR A 693 22.41 -18.19 4.84
C TYR A 693 20.91 -18.13 5.09
N LYS A 694 20.21 -19.23 4.77
CA LYS A 694 18.81 -19.40 5.13
C LYS A 694 18.69 -19.51 6.65
N THR A 695 19.48 -20.39 7.25
CA THR A 695 19.46 -20.65 8.70
C THR A 695 20.89 -20.70 9.22
N TYR A 696 21.35 -19.60 9.82
CA TYR A 696 22.69 -19.56 10.39
C TYR A 696 22.75 -20.21 11.77
N GLY A 697 23.44 -21.35 11.88
CA GLY A 697 23.43 -22.23 13.07
C GLY A 697 24.30 -21.80 14.25
N ASN A 698 24.86 -20.59 14.27
CA ASN A 698 25.74 -20.13 15.36
C ASN A 698 25.10 -19.02 16.21
N PRO A 699 24.70 -19.30 17.46
CA PRO A 699 23.98 -18.35 18.31
C PRO A 699 24.84 -17.19 18.82
N THR A 700 26.16 -17.24 18.68
CA THR A 700 27.06 -16.15 19.15
C THR A 700 27.17 -15.00 18.15
N ARG A 701 26.58 -15.14 16.96
CA ARG A 701 26.63 -14.10 15.92
C ARG A 701 25.48 -13.11 16.01
N PRO A 702 25.66 -11.89 15.48
CA PRO A 702 24.56 -10.94 15.40
C PRO A 702 23.39 -11.51 14.61
N ALA A 703 22.17 -11.30 15.12
CA ALA A 703 20.96 -11.66 14.39
C ALA A 703 20.79 -10.73 13.18
N VAL A 704 20.35 -11.30 12.06
CA VAL A 704 20.03 -10.57 10.82
C VAL A 704 18.56 -10.73 10.49
N SER A 705 17.97 -9.68 9.92
CA SER A 705 16.57 -9.63 9.50
C SER A 705 16.43 -9.50 7.99
N ASN A 706 15.22 -9.72 7.47
CA ASN A 706 14.90 -9.45 6.07
C ASN A 706 15.12 -7.97 5.69
N THR A 707 14.95 -7.04 6.64
CA THR A 707 15.24 -5.62 6.44
C THR A 707 16.75 -5.38 6.27
N ASP A 708 17.59 -6.12 6.99
CA ASP A 708 19.05 -6.01 6.84
C ASP A 708 19.51 -6.48 5.46
N LEU A 709 18.88 -7.54 4.92
CA LEU A 709 19.10 -7.97 3.53
C LEU A 709 18.72 -6.89 2.52
N ASP A 710 17.51 -6.31 2.62
CA ASP A 710 17.06 -5.21 1.76
C ASP A 710 18.01 -3.99 1.84
N ASN A 711 18.44 -3.63 3.05
CA ASN A 711 19.39 -2.54 3.27
C ASN A 711 20.75 -2.82 2.61
N LEU A 712 21.27 -4.04 2.73
CA LEU A 712 22.53 -4.45 2.13
C LEU A 712 22.47 -4.38 0.59
N LEU A 713 21.40 -4.91 -0.02
CA LEU A 713 21.17 -4.84 -1.47
C LEU A 713 21.00 -3.39 -1.96
N THR A 714 20.30 -2.55 -1.20
CA THR A 714 20.18 -1.11 -1.44
C THR A 714 21.55 -0.41 -1.37
N LYS A 715 22.41 -0.83 -0.44
CA LYS A 715 23.76 -0.26 -0.31
C LYS A 715 24.64 -0.64 -1.50
N CYS A 716 24.57 -1.86 -2.00
CA CYS A 716 25.24 -2.26 -3.24
C CYS A 716 24.79 -1.39 -4.43
N LYS A 717 23.48 -1.16 -4.58
CA LYS A 717 22.93 -0.24 -5.59
C LYS A 717 23.53 1.16 -5.48
N THR A 718 23.52 1.72 -4.28
CA THR A 718 24.01 3.09 -4.02
C THR A 718 25.50 3.23 -4.34
N ASN A 719 26.28 2.16 -4.15
CA ASN A 719 27.70 2.09 -4.48
C ASN A 719 27.97 1.57 -5.90
N GLN A 720 26.93 1.45 -6.74
CA GLN A 720 27.03 0.99 -8.13
C GLN A 720 27.77 -0.35 -8.28
N MET A 721 27.53 -1.28 -7.37
CA MET A 721 28.03 -2.66 -7.41
C MET A 721 26.86 -3.61 -7.63
N ILE A 722 26.96 -4.50 -8.61
CA ILE A 722 25.98 -5.57 -8.84
C ILE A 722 26.08 -6.57 -7.68
N PRO A 723 25.06 -6.70 -6.80
CA PRO A 723 25.00 -7.79 -5.84
C PRO A 723 24.79 -9.13 -6.55
N VAL A 724 25.64 -10.11 -6.19
CA VAL A 724 25.42 -11.54 -6.45
C VAL A 724 25.06 -12.16 -5.10
N LEU A 725 23.78 -12.38 -4.82
CA LEU A 725 23.34 -12.94 -3.54
C LEU A 725 23.39 -14.46 -3.60
N GLU A 726 24.07 -15.10 -2.65
CA GLU A 726 24.23 -16.56 -2.60
C GLU A 726 23.78 -17.16 -1.26
N LEU A 727 23.31 -18.42 -1.28
CA LEU A 727 23.05 -19.20 -0.06
C LEU A 727 24.14 -20.25 0.17
N HIS A 728 24.81 -20.13 1.32
CA HIS A 728 26.04 -20.86 1.62
C HIS A 728 25.82 -22.11 2.49
N ASP A 729 24.57 -22.37 2.90
CA ASP A 729 24.18 -23.42 3.87
C ASP A 729 24.59 -24.85 3.45
N LEU A 730 24.67 -25.12 2.15
CA LEU A 730 24.90 -26.46 1.59
C LEU A 730 26.28 -26.61 0.93
N THR A 731 27.22 -25.71 1.23
CA THR A 731 28.56 -25.73 0.64
C THR A 731 29.18 -27.13 0.66
N CYS A 732 29.60 -27.60 -0.51
CA CYS A 732 30.18 -28.93 -0.74
C CYS A 732 29.26 -30.14 -0.48
N ALA A 733 27.94 -29.95 -0.28
CA ALA A 733 27.02 -31.05 -0.10
C ALA A 733 26.93 -31.92 -1.37
N GLU A 734 26.94 -33.24 -1.21
CA GLU A 734 27.06 -34.18 -2.33
C GLU A 734 25.78 -34.28 -3.18
N ASP A 735 24.61 -34.27 -2.54
CA ASP A 735 23.31 -34.41 -3.20
C ASP A 735 22.74 -33.06 -3.63
N ALA A 736 22.68 -32.82 -4.94
CA ALA A 736 22.15 -31.59 -5.50
C ALA A 736 20.65 -31.39 -5.21
N ASN A 737 19.88 -32.45 -4.93
CA ASN A 737 18.46 -32.32 -4.60
C ASN A 737 18.21 -31.55 -3.30
N LEU A 738 19.22 -31.43 -2.42
CA LEU A 738 19.12 -30.63 -1.20
C LEU A 738 18.81 -29.16 -1.47
N ILE A 739 19.17 -28.64 -2.65
CA ILE A 739 18.78 -27.29 -3.08
C ILE A 739 17.25 -27.16 -3.05
N ASN A 740 16.55 -28.09 -3.68
CA ASN A 740 15.08 -28.07 -3.76
C ASN A 740 14.42 -28.32 -2.41
N THR A 741 14.95 -29.26 -1.62
CA THR A 741 14.32 -29.64 -0.35
C THR A 741 14.63 -28.68 0.79
N GLN A 742 15.77 -27.98 0.75
CA GLN A 742 16.21 -27.12 1.86
C GLN A 742 16.27 -25.63 1.52
N LEU A 743 16.69 -25.23 0.31
CA LEU A 743 16.97 -23.82 0.00
C LEU A 743 15.86 -23.12 -0.79
N ILE A 744 15.22 -23.80 -1.75
CA ILE A 744 14.24 -23.18 -2.65
C ILE A 744 13.06 -22.55 -1.90
N SER A 745 12.63 -23.13 -0.77
CA SER A 745 11.59 -22.54 0.09
C SER A 745 11.92 -21.15 0.63
N TRP A 746 13.21 -20.81 0.81
CA TRP A 746 13.63 -19.47 1.20
C TRP A 746 13.61 -18.51 0.02
N TRP A 747 14.11 -18.94 -1.14
CA TRP A 747 14.09 -18.13 -2.37
C TRP A 747 12.68 -17.79 -2.83
N THR A 748 11.72 -18.70 -2.64
CA THR A 748 10.32 -18.53 -3.04
C THR A 748 9.41 -18.03 -1.92
N ASP A 749 9.94 -17.75 -0.73
CA ASP A 749 9.18 -17.11 0.35
C ASP A 749 8.66 -15.74 -0.12
N PRO A 750 7.35 -15.44 0.02
CA PRO A 750 6.77 -14.20 -0.49
C PRO A 750 7.45 -12.91 0.01
N ALA A 751 7.96 -12.89 1.25
CA ALA A 751 8.67 -11.73 1.78
C ALA A 751 10.04 -11.57 1.12
N ILE A 752 10.77 -12.68 0.92
CA ILE A 752 12.05 -12.67 0.20
C ILE A 752 11.85 -12.32 -1.27
N VAL A 753 10.87 -12.94 -1.96
CA VAL A 753 10.52 -12.63 -3.36
C VAL A 753 10.22 -11.14 -3.55
N THR A 754 9.52 -10.52 -2.60
CA THR A 754 9.24 -9.07 -2.62
C THR A 754 10.52 -8.24 -2.59
N ILE A 755 11.46 -8.59 -1.70
CA ILE A 755 12.77 -7.92 -1.59
C ILE A 755 13.59 -8.12 -2.87
N LEU A 756 13.71 -9.36 -3.36
CA LEU A 756 14.48 -9.66 -4.57
C LEU A 756 13.89 -8.93 -5.80
N ASN A 757 12.57 -8.87 -5.94
CA ASN A 757 11.91 -8.15 -7.03
C ASN A 757 12.08 -6.62 -6.95
N LYS A 758 12.25 -6.05 -5.75
CA LYS A 758 12.61 -4.64 -5.56
C LYS A 758 13.98 -4.32 -6.17
N HIS A 759 14.91 -5.28 -6.17
CA HIS A 759 16.30 -5.12 -6.63
C HIS A 759 16.60 -5.75 -8.00
N LYS A 760 15.60 -6.36 -8.67
CA LYS A 760 15.76 -7.17 -9.89
C LYS A 760 16.47 -6.52 -11.07
N LYS A 761 16.54 -5.18 -11.12
CA LYS A 761 17.24 -4.43 -12.18
C LYS A 761 18.76 -4.67 -12.17
N TYR A 762 19.33 -4.95 -11.00
CA TYR A 762 20.79 -5.01 -10.77
C TYR A 762 21.20 -6.18 -9.88
N LEU A 763 20.38 -7.21 -9.75
CA LEU A 763 20.62 -8.37 -8.87
C LEU A 763 20.86 -9.62 -9.69
N ILE A 764 21.81 -10.45 -9.25
CA ILE A 764 22.00 -11.84 -9.69
C ILE A 764 21.76 -12.73 -8.47
N ILE A 765 20.99 -13.81 -8.63
CA ILE A 765 20.75 -14.78 -7.55
C ILE A 765 21.55 -16.06 -7.81
N ASN A 766 22.43 -16.42 -6.89
CA ASN A 766 23.24 -17.63 -6.96
C ASN A 766 22.63 -18.66 -6.00
N LEU A 767 21.96 -19.68 -6.55
CA LEU A 767 20.96 -20.44 -5.78
C LEU A 767 21.52 -21.18 -4.57
N ALA A 768 22.74 -21.70 -4.70
CA ALA A 768 23.44 -22.42 -3.65
C ALA A 768 24.94 -22.40 -3.94
N ASN A 769 25.74 -22.16 -2.91
CA ASN A 769 27.19 -22.29 -3.01
C ASN A 769 27.58 -23.77 -3.19
N GLU A 770 28.29 -24.09 -4.27
CA GLU A 770 29.14 -25.29 -4.37
C GLU A 770 28.48 -26.68 -4.22
N VAL A 771 27.20 -26.83 -4.56
CA VAL A 771 26.44 -28.08 -4.32
C VAL A 771 26.52 -29.08 -5.49
N GLY A 772 26.77 -30.35 -5.14
CA GLY A 772 26.70 -31.50 -6.04
C GLY A 772 28.05 -32.21 -6.23
N ARG A 773 28.02 -33.38 -6.88
CA ARG A 773 29.21 -34.13 -7.28
C ARG A 773 29.16 -34.55 -8.74
N TYR A 774 30.31 -34.53 -9.41
CA TYR A 774 30.46 -35.12 -10.74
C TYR A 774 31.82 -35.78 -10.92
N ARG A 775 32.91 -35.01 -10.90
CA ARG A 775 34.29 -35.50 -10.93
C ARG A 775 34.61 -36.42 -9.76
N TRP A 776 34.20 -36.05 -8.54
CA TRP A 776 34.41 -36.89 -7.36
C TRP A 776 33.53 -38.15 -7.35
N ALA A 777 32.52 -38.20 -8.21
CA ALA A 777 31.71 -39.38 -8.49
C ALA A 777 32.18 -40.15 -9.75
N GLY A 778 33.40 -39.90 -10.23
CA GLY A 778 33.98 -40.58 -11.39
C GLY A 778 33.32 -40.24 -12.72
N TYR A 779 32.76 -39.03 -12.85
CA TYR A 779 32.02 -38.54 -14.01
C TYR A 779 30.83 -39.43 -14.40
N SER A 780 30.17 -40.04 -13.41
CA SER A 780 29.04 -40.93 -13.69
C SER A 780 27.84 -40.17 -14.28
N ILE A 781 27.15 -40.78 -15.24
CA ILE A 781 25.92 -40.24 -15.84
C ILE A 781 24.85 -40.00 -14.76
N ALA A 782 24.78 -40.86 -13.75
CA ALA A 782 23.84 -40.72 -12.64
C ALA A 782 24.09 -39.43 -11.84
N SER A 783 25.36 -39.13 -11.53
CA SER A 783 25.73 -37.91 -10.79
C SER A 783 25.51 -36.63 -11.62
N LEU A 784 25.83 -36.66 -12.93
CA LEU A 784 25.53 -35.53 -13.83
C LEU A 784 24.02 -35.27 -13.91
N ASN A 785 23.21 -36.33 -14.04
CA ASN A 785 21.75 -36.23 -14.07
C ASN A 785 21.17 -35.76 -12.73
N ASN A 786 21.74 -36.15 -11.59
CA ASN A 786 21.33 -35.64 -10.27
C ASN A 786 21.51 -34.12 -10.20
N TRP A 787 22.72 -33.62 -10.49
CA TRP A 787 23.03 -32.18 -10.49
C TRP A 787 22.14 -31.42 -11.48
N LYS A 788 22.13 -31.85 -12.75
CA LYS A 788 21.34 -31.22 -13.82
C LYS A 788 19.85 -31.16 -13.50
N ASN A 789 19.24 -32.28 -13.10
CA ASN A 789 17.80 -32.33 -12.85
C ASN A 789 17.40 -31.54 -11.60
N ALA A 790 18.24 -31.53 -10.56
CA ALA A 790 18.01 -30.72 -9.38
C ALA A 790 17.96 -29.22 -9.73
N TYR A 791 18.91 -28.73 -10.53
CA TYR A 791 18.91 -27.33 -10.96
C TYR A 791 17.77 -27.00 -11.93
N LYS A 792 17.38 -27.90 -12.84
CA LYS A 792 16.18 -27.71 -13.68
C LYS A 792 14.90 -27.56 -12.83
N ALA A 793 14.74 -28.38 -11.80
CA ALA A 793 13.61 -28.26 -10.87
C ALA A 793 13.63 -26.96 -10.05
N ALA A 794 14.83 -26.55 -9.62
CA ALA A 794 15.03 -25.29 -8.90
C ALA A 794 14.68 -24.09 -9.79
N ILE A 795 15.16 -24.05 -11.04
CA ILE A 795 14.83 -23.00 -12.03
C ILE A 795 13.32 -22.88 -12.20
N THR A 796 12.62 -23.99 -12.43
CA THR A 796 11.15 -23.98 -12.55
C THR A 796 10.48 -23.30 -11.35
N SER A 797 10.94 -23.62 -10.13
CA SER A 797 10.38 -23.05 -8.91
C SER A 797 10.66 -21.54 -8.78
N ILE A 798 11.87 -21.10 -9.11
CA ILE A 798 12.27 -19.69 -9.09
C ILE A 798 11.46 -18.88 -10.11
N ARG A 799 11.31 -19.39 -11.35
CA ARG A 799 10.52 -18.72 -12.39
C ARG A 799 9.03 -18.69 -12.04
N ASN A 800 8.48 -19.74 -11.44
CA ASN A 800 7.10 -19.77 -10.93
C ASN A 800 6.84 -18.75 -9.81
N ALA A 801 7.87 -18.42 -9.01
CA ALA A 801 7.82 -17.34 -8.02
C ALA A 801 7.98 -15.94 -8.63
N ASN A 802 8.00 -15.83 -9.97
CA ASN A 802 8.13 -14.58 -10.73
C ASN A 802 9.44 -13.84 -10.46
N LEU A 803 10.53 -14.58 -10.23
CA LEU A 803 11.90 -14.07 -10.15
C LEU A 803 12.56 -14.20 -11.53
N LYS A 804 12.76 -13.06 -12.21
CA LYS A 804 13.22 -12.99 -13.62
C LYS A 804 14.68 -12.55 -13.81
N MET A 805 15.36 -12.19 -12.73
CA MET A 805 16.79 -11.87 -12.73
C MET A 805 17.66 -13.06 -13.16
N PRO A 806 18.93 -12.84 -13.56
CA PRO A 806 19.83 -13.94 -13.88
C PRO A 806 20.00 -14.89 -12.70
N ILE A 807 19.94 -16.19 -13.00
CA ILE A 807 20.21 -17.26 -12.03
C ILE A 807 21.65 -17.70 -12.24
N MET A 808 22.47 -17.59 -11.20
CA MET A 808 23.81 -18.12 -11.15
C MET A 808 23.84 -19.54 -10.55
N ILE A 809 24.46 -20.48 -11.24
CA ILE A 809 24.56 -21.89 -10.84
C ILE A 809 26.03 -22.27 -10.69
N ASP A 810 26.39 -22.70 -9.48
CA ASP A 810 27.74 -23.17 -9.20
C ASP A 810 27.94 -24.60 -9.73
N SER A 811 29.14 -24.83 -10.25
CA SER A 811 29.64 -26.15 -10.61
C SER A 811 29.64 -27.13 -9.42
N PRO A 812 29.55 -28.44 -9.66
CA PRO A 812 29.69 -29.45 -8.61
C PRO A 812 31.15 -29.58 -8.12
N ASP A 813 31.36 -30.47 -7.14
CA ASP A 813 32.66 -30.79 -6.54
C ASP A 813 33.29 -29.58 -5.87
N CYS A 814 32.55 -29.00 -4.93
CA CYS A 814 32.87 -27.73 -4.27
C CYS A 814 33.14 -26.60 -5.27
N GLY A 815 32.32 -26.48 -6.32
CA GLY A 815 32.50 -25.45 -7.35
C GLY A 815 33.62 -25.71 -8.34
N THR A 816 34.49 -26.72 -8.14
CA THR A 816 35.74 -26.83 -8.90
C THR A 816 35.61 -27.45 -10.28
N ASP A 817 34.54 -28.20 -10.56
CA ASP A 817 34.39 -28.98 -11.79
C ASP A 817 33.68 -28.20 -12.92
N LEU A 818 34.47 -27.64 -13.84
CA LEU A 818 33.92 -26.94 -15.01
C LEU A 818 33.31 -27.92 -16.03
N LYS A 819 33.69 -29.19 -15.99
CA LYS A 819 33.25 -30.19 -16.97
C LYS A 819 31.74 -30.42 -16.92
N ALA A 820 31.11 -30.39 -15.74
CA ALA A 820 29.65 -30.48 -15.62
C ALA A 820 28.93 -29.40 -16.45
N VAL A 821 29.46 -28.19 -16.49
CA VAL A 821 28.92 -27.09 -17.31
C VAL A 821 29.10 -27.39 -18.80
N VAL A 822 30.24 -27.93 -19.21
CA VAL A 822 30.47 -28.37 -20.60
C VAL A 822 29.47 -29.46 -21.01
N ASP A 823 29.22 -30.42 -20.14
CA ASP A 823 28.42 -31.60 -20.47
C ASP A 823 26.90 -31.38 -20.39
N ALA A 824 26.44 -30.49 -19.51
CA ALA A 824 25.01 -30.31 -19.22
C ALA A 824 24.52 -28.85 -19.29
N GLY A 825 25.42 -27.87 -19.43
CA GLY A 825 25.09 -26.45 -19.33
C GLY A 825 24.06 -25.99 -20.35
N GLN A 826 24.18 -26.43 -21.61
CA GLN A 826 23.20 -26.07 -22.64
C GLN A 826 21.80 -26.59 -22.31
N GLU A 827 21.67 -27.81 -21.79
CA GLU A 827 20.36 -28.37 -21.42
C GLU A 827 19.70 -27.59 -20.27
N ILE A 828 20.50 -27.05 -19.34
CA ILE A 828 19.99 -26.21 -18.25
C ILE A 828 19.57 -24.83 -18.77
N ILE A 829 20.35 -24.23 -19.69
CA ILE A 829 19.99 -22.96 -20.35
C ILE A 829 18.68 -23.12 -21.12
N ASP A 830 18.52 -24.21 -21.87
CA ASP A 830 17.34 -24.47 -22.70
C ASP A 830 16.09 -24.75 -21.85
N HIS A 831 16.27 -25.24 -20.62
CA HIS A 831 15.17 -25.48 -19.68
C HIS A 831 14.63 -24.21 -19.04
N ASP A 832 15.46 -23.18 -18.86
CA ASP A 832 15.02 -21.89 -18.33
C ASP A 832 14.16 -21.15 -19.37
N PRO A 833 12.86 -20.89 -19.12
CA PRO A 833 12.01 -20.17 -20.06
C PRO A 833 12.48 -18.73 -20.33
N GLU A 834 13.29 -18.14 -19.45
CA GLU A 834 13.87 -16.80 -19.66
C GLU A 834 15.25 -16.87 -20.35
N HIS A 835 15.81 -18.08 -20.54
CA HIS A 835 17.18 -18.32 -21.02
C HIS A 835 18.24 -17.43 -20.34
N ASN A 836 18.07 -17.20 -19.03
CA ASN A 836 18.80 -16.21 -18.24
C ASN A 836 19.63 -16.90 -17.14
N ILE A 837 20.48 -17.84 -17.56
CA ILE A 837 21.34 -18.67 -16.71
C ILE A 837 22.81 -18.28 -16.88
N LEU A 838 23.52 -18.12 -15.76
CA LEU A 838 24.96 -17.88 -15.70
C LEU A 838 25.63 -18.96 -14.86
N PHE A 839 26.62 -19.67 -15.36
CA PHE A 839 27.35 -20.66 -14.56
C PHE A 839 28.50 -20.02 -13.78
N SER A 840 28.89 -20.64 -12.68
CA SER A 840 30.00 -20.23 -11.84
C SER A 840 30.91 -21.42 -11.55
N VAL A 841 32.22 -21.24 -11.75
CA VAL A 841 33.25 -22.22 -11.36
C VAL A 841 34.23 -21.59 -10.37
N HIS A 842 34.69 -22.35 -9.39
CA HIS A 842 35.58 -21.90 -8.33
C HIS A 842 36.98 -22.46 -8.57
N ALA A 843 37.94 -21.58 -8.86
CA ALA A 843 39.23 -21.94 -9.44
C ALA A 843 40.29 -22.33 -8.39
N TYR A 844 39.95 -23.33 -7.57
CA TYR A 844 40.86 -24.02 -6.66
C TYR A 844 41.41 -25.28 -7.35
N TRP A 845 42.30 -25.07 -8.33
CA TRP A 845 42.74 -26.10 -9.30
C TRP A 845 44.17 -26.61 -9.06
N ALA A 846 44.66 -26.62 -7.82
CA ALA A 846 45.98 -27.17 -7.51
C ALA A 846 46.10 -28.68 -7.79
N GLY A 847 45.07 -29.44 -7.43
CA GLY A 847 45.00 -30.91 -7.60
C GLY A 847 44.23 -31.37 -8.85
N TYR A 848 43.77 -30.43 -9.69
CA TYR A 848 42.91 -30.73 -10.85
C TYR A 848 43.20 -29.76 -11.99
N ASN A 849 43.48 -30.27 -13.19
CA ASN A 849 43.75 -29.43 -14.35
C ASN A 849 42.46 -29.12 -15.12
N ALA A 850 41.79 -28.02 -14.78
CA ALA A 850 40.59 -27.58 -15.48
C ALA A 850 40.86 -26.81 -16.79
N ASN A 851 42.12 -26.62 -17.22
CA ASN A 851 42.42 -25.78 -18.40
C ASN A 851 41.81 -26.33 -19.70
N THR A 852 41.74 -27.66 -19.84
CA THR A 852 41.07 -28.30 -20.98
C THR A 852 39.58 -27.97 -20.96
N ASP A 853 38.93 -28.12 -19.80
CA ASP A 853 37.49 -27.84 -19.66
C ASP A 853 37.18 -26.34 -19.78
N LEU A 854 38.10 -25.47 -19.35
CA LEU A 854 38.05 -24.03 -19.59
C LEU A 854 38.06 -23.72 -21.09
N THR A 855 38.98 -24.33 -21.83
CA THR A 855 39.05 -24.19 -23.29
C THR A 855 37.79 -24.72 -23.97
N ASN A 856 37.28 -25.86 -23.52
CA ASN A 856 36.05 -26.46 -24.04
C ASN A 856 34.83 -25.57 -23.77
N ALA A 857 34.68 -25.03 -22.56
CA ALA A 857 33.59 -24.13 -22.20
C ALA A 857 33.63 -22.81 -23.01
N ILE A 858 34.83 -22.27 -23.23
CA ILE A 858 35.05 -21.10 -24.10
C ILE A 858 34.63 -21.41 -25.54
N ASN A 859 35.10 -22.53 -26.10
CA ASN A 859 34.80 -22.95 -27.46
C ASN A 859 33.31 -23.28 -27.66
N ALA A 860 32.66 -23.82 -26.63
CA ALA A 860 31.23 -24.10 -26.61
C ALA A 860 30.38 -22.82 -26.43
N ASN A 861 31.00 -21.65 -26.24
CA ASN A 861 30.32 -20.37 -26.05
C ASN A 861 29.30 -20.43 -24.90
N LEU A 862 29.67 -21.05 -23.78
CA LEU A 862 28.83 -21.19 -22.60
C LEU A 862 28.93 -19.95 -21.69
N PRO A 863 27.82 -19.51 -21.07
CA PRO A 863 27.81 -18.40 -20.12
C PRO A 863 28.36 -18.83 -18.77
N PHE A 864 29.64 -18.55 -18.47
CA PHE A 864 30.19 -18.79 -17.14
C PHE A 864 31.09 -17.66 -16.65
N ILE A 865 31.26 -17.60 -15.32
CA ILE A 865 32.29 -16.81 -14.64
C ILE A 865 33.14 -17.69 -13.73
N VAL A 866 34.27 -17.14 -13.28
CA VAL A 866 35.01 -17.71 -12.14
C VAL A 866 34.51 -17.04 -10.86
N GLY A 867 33.51 -17.64 -10.19
CA GLY A 867 32.83 -17.06 -9.03
C GLY A 867 33.68 -17.01 -7.76
N GLU A 868 34.75 -17.81 -7.71
CA GLU A 868 35.78 -17.72 -6.68
C GLU A 868 37.16 -17.98 -7.26
N VAL A 869 38.13 -17.16 -6.85
CA VAL A 869 39.55 -17.32 -7.15
C VAL A 869 40.39 -16.70 -6.04
N ALA A 870 41.47 -17.38 -5.65
CA ALA A 870 42.34 -16.93 -4.57
C ALA A 870 43.82 -17.20 -4.86
N ASN A 871 44.70 -16.78 -3.94
CA ASN A 871 46.13 -17.04 -3.98
C ASN A 871 46.54 -18.38 -3.33
N LYS A 872 45.69 -18.94 -2.46
CA LYS A 872 45.92 -20.22 -1.77
C LYS A 872 44.71 -21.14 -1.91
N GLN A 873 44.91 -22.43 -1.72
CA GLN A 873 43.87 -23.45 -1.78
C GLN A 873 43.98 -24.43 -0.61
N ASP A 874 42.86 -24.85 -0.04
CA ASP A 874 42.81 -25.86 1.01
C ASP A 874 42.91 -27.29 0.43
N GLU A 875 43.33 -28.27 1.25
CA GLU A 875 43.38 -29.69 0.89
C GLU A 875 42.93 -30.56 2.06
N SER A 876 42.35 -31.73 1.77
CA SER A 876 42.06 -32.73 2.80
C SER A 876 43.29 -33.61 3.04
N VAL A 877 43.90 -33.49 4.21
CA VAL A 877 45.07 -34.27 4.62
C VAL A 877 44.67 -35.13 5.81
N ASN A 878 44.74 -36.45 5.65
CA ASN A 878 44.37 -37.44 6.68
C ASN A 878 42.95 -37.23 7.27
N GLY A 879 41.99 -36.83 6.44
CA GLY A 879 40.60 -36.63 6.85
C GLY A 879 40.32 -35.31 7.58
N ALA A 880 41.27 -34.38 7.59
CA ALA A 880 41.10 -33.03 8.13
C ALA A 880 41.46 -31.97 7.08
N THR A 881 40.77 -30.82 7.13
CA THR A 881 41.07 -29.68 6.27
C THR A 881 42.41 -29.05 6.66
N SER A 882 43.39 -29.14 5.77
CA SER A 882 44.64 -28.37 5.81
C SER A 882 44.38 -27.02 5.13
N TYR A 883 44.18 -25.98 5.94
CA TYR A 883 44.00 -24.63 5.40
C TYR A 883 45.26 -24.12 4.67
N CYS A 884 45.04 -23.33 3.63
CA CYS A 884 46.05 -22.75 2.76
C CYS A 884 46.96 -23.74 2.00
N HIS A 885 46.71 -25.06 2.03
CA HIS A 885 47.63 -26.14 1.60
C HIS A 885 48.39 -25.98 0.26
N TYR A 886 47.84 -25.32 -0.75
CA TYR A 886 48.57 -25.07 -2.00
C TYR A 886 48.78 -23.58 -2.28
N ASN A 887 49.98 -23.25 -2.76
CA ASN A 887 50.36 -21.95 -3.29
C ASN A 887 49.99 -21.81 -4.76
N ILE A 888 48.73 -21.49 -5.03
CA ILE A 888 48.26 -21.21 -6.39
C ILE A 888 48.66 -19.79 -6.87
N ASP A 889 49.50 -19.08 -6.11
CA ASP A 889 50.12 -17.80 -6.46
C ASP A 889 51.57 -17.91 -6.94
N GLY A 890 52.16 -19.11 -6.91
CA GLY A 890 53.53 -19.37 -7.33
C GLY A 890 54.61 -18.99 -6.32
N THR A 891 54.23 -18.66 -5.08
CA THR A 891 55.20 -18.45 -3.98
C THR A 891 55.76 -19.78 -3.47
N ASN A 892 56.97 -19.76 -2.90
CA ASN A 892 57.63 -20.98 -2.37
C ASN A 892 57.46 -21.16 -0.86
N ASP A 893 56.54 -20.41 -0.24
CA ASP A 893 56.29 -20.53 1.20
C ASP A 893 55.63 -21.88 1.50
N ALA A 894 55.73 -22.40 2.73
CA ALA A 894 54.82 -23.49 3.07
C ALA A 894 53.39 -22.92 3.05
N PRO A 895 52.45 -23.49 2.27
CA PRO A 895 52.44 -24.88 1.78
C PRO A 895 52.38 -25.06 0.23
N ASN A 896 53.09 -26.09 -0.26
CA ASN A 896 53.15 -26.73 -1.59
C ASN A 896 52.68 -25.97 -2.85
N ASN A 897 53.56 -25.85 -3.86
CA ASN A 897 53.15 -25.45 -5.22
C ASN A 897 52.36 -26.55 -5.95
N PRO A 898 51.36 -26.21 -6.77
CA PRO A 898 50.66 -27.17 -7.62
C PRO A 898 51.60 -27.90 -8.59
N THR A 899 51.50 -29.23 -8.67
CA THR A 899 52.30 -30.05 -9.59
C THR A 899 51.90 -29.86 -11.06
N ASN A 900 50.68 -29.38 -11.31
CA ASN A 900 50.17 -29.05 -12.63
C ASN A 900 50.55 -27.64 -13.11
N GLY A 901 51.30 -26.88 -12.30
CA GLY A 901 51.73 -25.52 -12.62
C GLY A 901 50.61 -24.47 -12.61
N PHE A 902 49.44 -24.77 -12.04
CA PHE A 902 48.33 -23.82 -11.96
C PHE A 902 48.71 -22.58 -11.13
N GLN A 903 48.47 -21.40 -11.69
CA GLN A 903 48.64 -20.11 -11.02
C GLN A 903 47.46 -19.21 -11.34
N TYR A 904 46.84 -18.61 -10.33
CA TYR A 904 45.63 -17.81 -10.50
C TYR A 904 45.87 -16.58 -11.41
N GLN A 905 47.08 -16.01 -11.41
CA GLN A 905 47.44 -14.86 -12.24
C GLN A 905 47.36 -15.18 -13.74
N ASN A 906 47.75 -16.40 -14.12
CA ASN A 906 47.67 -16.88 -15.51
C ASN A 906 46.20 -17.07 -15.90
N LEU A 907 45.39 -17.62 -15.00
CA LEU A 907 43.95 -17.73 -15.20
C LEU A 907 43.32 -16.35 -15.40
N LEU A 908 43.52 -15.39 -14.49
CA LEU A 908 42.94 -14.04 -14.60
C LEU A 908 43.32 -13.32 -15.89
N THR A 909 44.55 -13.52 -16.38
CA THR A 909 44.99 -13.02 -17.69
C THR A 909 44.20 -13.66 -18.83
N THR A 910 44.01 -14.98 -18.80
CA THR A 910 43.19 -15.71 -19.77
C THR A 910 41.72 -15.26 -19.73
N LEU A 911 41.13 -15.09 -18.54
CA LEU A 911 39.75 -14.63 -18.38
C LEU A 911 39.56 -13.22 -18.93
N LYS A 912 40.53 -12.32 -18.73
CA LYS A 912 40.51 -10.98 -19.34
C LYS A 912 40.46 -11.07 -20.85
N THR A 913 41.37 -11.82 -21.47
CA THR A 913 41.46 -11.97 -22.94
C THR A 913 40.16 -12.52 -23.53
N ASN A 914 39.45 -13.37 -22.79
CA ASN A 914 38.20 -13.99 -23.23
C ASN A 914 36.93 -13.27 -22.75
N ASN A 915 37.04 -12.11 -22.10
CA ASN A 915 35.93 -11.33 -21.53
C ASN A 915 35.06 -12.13 -20.53
N ILE A 916 35.69 -13.03 -19.75
CA ILE A 916 35.02 -13.84 -18.73
C ILE A 916 35.07 -13.12 -17.38
N GLY A 917 33.94 -13.14 -16.66
CA GLY A 917 33.81 -12.55 -15.33
C GLY A 917 34.61 -13.29 -14.25
N TRP A 918 35.01 -12.59 -13.17
CA TRP A 918 35.58 -13.24 -11.99
C TRP A 918 35.33 -12.45 -10.69
N LEU A 919 35.33 -13.17 -9.57
CA LEU A 919 35.16 -12.65 -8.22
C LEU A 919 36.24 -13.24 -7.30
N ALA A 920 37.07 -12.39 -6.69
CA ALA A 920 38.14 -12.84 -5.80
C ALA A 920 37.59 -13.28 -4.43
N TRP A 921 38.11 -14.37 -3.89
CA TRP A 921 37.81 -14.85 -2.54
C TRP A 921 39.00 -14.57 -1.60
N ALA A 922 38.88 -13.78 -0.53
CA ALA A 922 37.71 -13.00 -0.09
C ALA A 922 38.12 -11.68 0.57
N TRP A 923 37.18 -10.75 0.75
CA TRP A 923 37.48 -9.43 1.32
C TRP A 923 38.10 -9.51 2.73
N VAL A 924 37.47 -10.29 3.62
CA VAL A 924 37.86 -10.54 5.02
C VAL A 924 37.38 -11.93 5.48
N ARG A 925 37.85 -12.35 6.67
CA ARG A 925 37.43 -13.53 7.45
C ARG A 925 37.42 -14.89 6.77
N ASP A 926 38.39 -15.09 5.88
CA ASP A 926 38.70 -16.43 5.44
C ASP A 926 39.53 -17.21 6.49
N GLY A 927 39.26 -18.53 6.59
CA GLY A 927 39.99 -19.45 7.47
C GLY A 927 41.48 -19.61 7.10
N CYS A 928 41.82 -19.40 5.84
CA CYS A 928 43.17 -19.17 5.37
C CYS A 928 43.48 -17.66 5.39
N SER A 929 44.23 -17.22 6.40
CA SER A 929 44.53 -15.79 6.58
C SER A 929 45.14 -15.11 5.34
N ALA A 930 45.90 -15.86 4.53
CA ALA A 930 46.54 -15.39 3.31
C ALA A 930 45.56 -15.10 2.16
N ARG A 931 44.33 -15.63 2.18
CA ARG A 931 43.27 -15.34 1.19
C ARG A 931 42.49 -14.05 1.49
N ASN A 932 42.68 -13.45 2.66
CA ASN A 932 42.05 -12.16 2.97
C ASN A 932 42.67 -11.05 2.12
N MET A 933 41.82 -10.31 1.40
CA MET A 933 42.26 -9.17 0.61
C MET A 933 42.62 -7.96 1.46
N THR A 934 42.04 -7.83 2.66
CA THR A 934 42.32 -6.72 3.60
C THR A 934 42.70 -7.23 4.99
N ASN A 935 43.10 -6.31 5.87
CA ASN A 935 43.42 -6.64 7.26
C ASN A 935 42.23 -7.31 7.96
N ASN A 936 42.48 -8.50 8.49
CA ASN A 936 41.49 -9.36 9.13
C ASN A 936 41.53 -9.28 10.67
N ASN A 937 42.37 -8.41 11.25
CA ASN A 937 42.37 -8.16 12.68
C ASN A 937 41.09 -7.40 13.06
N GLN A 938 40.30 -7.91 14.01
CA GLN A 938 39.03 -7.30 14.46
C GLN A 938 39.18 -5.95 15.19
N VAL A 939 40.37 -5.33 15.14
CA VAL A 939 40.65 -4.00 15.67
C VAL A 939 40.80 -3.05 14.49
N ALA A 940 40.18 -1.87 14.60
CA ALA A 940 40.15 -0.88 13.53
C ALA A 940 41.58 -0.52 13.04
N PRO A 941 41.80 -0.38 11.72
CA PRO A 941 40.81 -0.53 10.64
C PRO A 941 40.69 -2.00 10.16
N TYR A 942 39.64 -2.68 10.61
CA TYR A 942 39.22 -4.01 10.14
C TYR A 942 38.57 -3.87 8.76
N GLY A 943 38.98 -4.67 7.79
CA GLY A 943 38.34 -4.70 6.47
C GLY A 943 38.50 -3.41 5.63
N GLY A 944 39.37 -2.49 6.05
CA GLY A 944 39.52 -1.18 5.41
C GLY A 944 40.30 -1.26 4.10
N TYR A 945 39.87 -0.51 3.09
CA TYR A 945 40.54 -0.47 1.78
C TYR A 945 42.04 -0.14 1.86
N ASN A 946 42.44 0.75 2.77
CA ASN A 946 43.84 1.13 2.94
C ASN A 946 44.71 0.05 3.58
N THR A 947 44.15 -1.12 3.88
CA THR A 947 44.82 -2.26 4.51
C THR A 947 44.94 -3.47 3.58
N LEU A 948 44.87 -3.27 2.27
CA LEU A 948 45.02 -4.35 1.29
C LEU A 948 46.29 -5.17 1.57
N THR A 949 46.12 -6.48 1.67
CA THR A 949 47.22 -7.46 1.78
C THR A 949 47.94 -7.61 0.44
N THR A 950 49.03 -8.37 0.36
CA THR A 950 49.71 -8.66 -0.92
C THR A 950 48.75 -9.23 -1.96
N PHE A 951 47.86 -10.13 -1.55
CA PHE A 951 46.83 -10.68 -2.43
C PHE A 951 45.81 -9.61 -2.85
N GLY A 952 45.29 -8.82 -1.91
CA GLY A 952 44.37 -7.73 -2.21
C GLY A 952 44.97 -6.67 -3.14
N GLN A 953 46.24 -6.31 -2.93
CA GLN A 953 46.97 -5.38 -3.79
C GLN A 953 47.07 -5.89 -5.23
N ASN A 954 47.36 -7.18 -5.41
CA ASN A 954 47.41 -7.79 -6.73
C ASN A 954 46.03 -7.78 -7.41
N ILE A 955 44.98 -8.25 -6.73
CA ILE A 955 43.62 -8.28 -7.27
C ILE A 955 43.12 -6.88 -7.65
N VAL A 956 43.40 -5.86 -6.83
CA VAL A 956 42.88 -4.51 -7.07
C VAL A 956 43.72 -3.75 -8.11
N ASN A 957 45.04 -3.76 -7.97
CA ASN A 957 45.92 -2.80 -8.66
C ASN A 957 46.77 -3.40 -9.79
N ASN A 958 46.72 -4.73 -10.05
CA ASN A 958 47.48 -5.32 -11.16
C ASN A 958 47.10 -4.68 -12.51
N ALA A 959 48.12 -4.24 -13.27
CA ALA A 959 47.94 -3.51 -14.53
C ALA A 959 47.24 -4.33 -15.63
N THR A 960 47.35 -5.66 -15.60
CA THR A 960 46.80 -6.53 -16.64
C THR A 960 45.34 -6.86 -16.37
N TYR A 961 45.04 -7.44 -15.21
CA TYR A 961 43.72 -7.99 -14.91
C TYR A 961 43.04 -7.36 -13.69
N GLY A 962 43.71 -6.48 -12.96
CA GLY A 962 43.20 -5.95 -11.70
C GLY A 962 41.89 -5.17 -11.84
N ILE A 963 41.15 -5.08 -10.75
CA ILE A 963 39.83 -4.43 -10.69
C ILE A 963 39.88 -3.01 -11.25
N LYS A 964 40.80 -2.15 -10.76
CA LYS A 964 40.87 -0.75 -11.21
C LYS A 964 41.14 -0.57 -12.70
N ASN A 965 41.75 -1.57 -13.33
CA ASN A 965 42.15 -1.49 -14.74
C ASN A 965 41.15 -2.17 -15.68
N THR A 966 40.22 -2.97 -15.16
CA THR A 966 39.34 -3.79 -16.01
C THR A 966 37.86 -3.77 -15.63
N ALA A 967 37.51 -3.30 -14.44
CA ALA A 967 36.12 -3.18 -14.02
C ALA A 967 35.45 -1.97 -14.68
N ILE A 968 34.32 -2.21 -15.34
CA ILE A 968 33.44 -1.17 -15.88
C ILE A 968 32.12 -1.25 -15.13
N ARG A 969 31.65 -0.12 -14.60
CA ARG A 969 30.38 -0.04 -13.86
C ARG A 969 29.19 -0.32 -14.79
N SER A 970 28.17 -0.97 -14.26
CA SER A 970 26.91 -1.16 -14.98
C SER A 970 26.27 0.21 -15.25
N THR A 971 25.75 0.39 -16.46
CA THR A 971 24.98 1.59 -16.80
C THR A 971 23.54 1.52 -16.32
N GLY A 972 23.10 0.34 -15.83
CA GLY A 972 21.73 0.08 -15.41
C GLY A 972 21.32 0.62 -14.03
N PHE A 973 22.22 1.28 -13.29
CA PHE A 973 21.91 1.84 -11.96
C PHE A 973 20.95 3.03 -11.97
#